data_AF-A0A2E7TRJ3-F1
#
_entry.id   AF-A0A2E7TRJ3-F1
#
_cell.length_a   1.000
_cell.length_b   1.000
_cell.length_c   1.000
_cell.angle_alpha   90.00
_cell.angle_beta   90.00
_cell.angle_gamma   90.00
#
_symmetry.space_group_name_H-M   'P 1'
#
loop_
_entity.id
_entity.type
_entity.pdbx_description
1 polymer ?
#
loop_
_entity_poly.entity_id
_entity_poly.type
_entity_poly.pdbx_seq_one_letter_code
_entity_poly.pdbx_strand_id
1 'polypeptide(L)'
;MSLDKKIEELGYEIVMGVETHVQLNTKTKLFCSCDNEESTTPNENICPVCTGQMGTLPELNKAAVEKSIILGAGLNAKIPDLVRWDRKHYQYPDLPKNFQLTQLDHPIIEGGSVKCFRDDGSSFTVDLHHAHLEEDAGKLVHTDKYSLVDYNRCGTPLVEIVTEPCLHKVEDAEIYAKYIQKIARHLGVSDADMEKGQMRSDVSISLRKIGTKDLNPRTEIKNLNSFAFMSKAVAEAVSKQLNYYEEHGVPSPDQVTAQWDAEAQVTRVMRSKEDAADYRFSQEPDIPWLDVSDLKARTSVDVSLLPTVVEEELITGGVRPQDAKFFSGDKERSRVVIGLNEGVNDIKAVATVLMNNVKPEEYSNFSELKPYNSLLKEFINNVIPVNIVKEGFQNLYTNADFDYEGFIKANTVSEDQIDAAVAEIVAANTEIVTAITRGNQGQAGRLVPQVMAKTGKGVSGKIIREKILAACSGKAAQTENEGENTQKGVTKEAKKRDLNDDTPSKYQDVRIVKDTYRTHRIPDVSKENLNQELTLGGWIASIRDHGELVFIDLRDASNEVFQVRVTRDQVKDIDDIARLKDESVIAVKGQVIERAADDINPNTRTGNIELVASHIDVLNVSKNLPFEIKKADKTNESVRMEYKFLDHRNQSSKKAIINRHKVIKLIRDMLDDQNFIEVETPILSGGTDEGAREFIVPSRVHKGKFYTLP
;
A
#
# COMPACT_ATOMS: atom_id res chain seq x y z
N MET A 1 35.75 -14.68 1.07
CA MET A 1 34.64 -15.15 0.22
C MET A 1 33.37 -14.45 0.68
N SER A 2 32.40 -14.18 -0.20
CA SER A 2 31.08 -13.71 0.26
C SER A 2 30.31 -14.87 0.93
N LEU A 3 29.27 -14.53 1.69
CA LEU A 3 28.46 -15.51 2.41
C LEU A 3 27.68 -16.39 1.43
N ASP A 4 27.14 -15.78 0.38
CA ASP A 4 26.40 -16.42 -0.72
C ASP A 4 27.25 -17.50 -1.39
N LYS A 5 28.54 -17.19 -1.67
CA LYS A 5 29.47 -18.15 -2.27
C LYS A 5 29.84 -19.33 -1.37
N LYS A 6 29.90 -19.15 -0.04
CA LYS A 6 30.06 -20.29 0.88
C LYS A 6 28.86 -21.25 0.78
N ILE A 7 27.67 -20.70 0.63
CA ILE A 7 26.40 -21.43 0.59
C ILE A 7 26.26 -22.15 -0.77
N GLU A 8 26.58 -21.48 -1.87
CA GLU A 8 26.68 -22.08 -3.22
C GLU A 8 27.68 -23.25 -3.26
N GLU A 9 28.88 -23.09 -2.69
CA GLU A 9 29.91 -24.15 -2.67
C GLU A 9 29.50 -25.39 -1.84
N LEU A 10 28.59 -25.24 -0.88
CA LEU A 10 27.99 -26.36 -0.14
C LEU A 10 26.79 -27.01 -0.87
N GLY A 11 26.39 -26.48 -2.03
CA GLY A 11 25.24 -26.95 -2.80
C GLY A 11 23.89 -26.45 -2.29
N TYR A 12 23.88 -25.35 -1.53
CA TYR A 12 22.69 -24.70 -0.99
C TYR A 12 22.49 -23.30 -1.62
N GLU A 13 21.29 -22.75 -1.45
CA GLU A 13 20.95 -21.38 -1.79
C GLU A 13 20.21 -20.73 -0.61
N ILE A 14 20.39 -19.42 -0.43
CA ILE A 14 19.55 -18.63 0.45
C ILE A 14 18.16 -18.54 -0.20
N VAL A 15 17.11 -18.62 0.60
CA VAL A 15 15.73 -18.39 0.16
C VAL A 15 15.07 -17.44 1.15
N MET A 16 14.56 -16.32 0.66
CA MET A 16 13.85 -15.36 1.50
C MET A 16 12.53 -14.92 0.87
N GLY A 17 11.55 -14.67 1.74
CA GLY A 17 10.34 -13.91 1.43
C GLY A 17 10.24 -12.68 2.35
N VAL A 18 9.63 -11.61 1.86
CA VAL A 18 9.49 -10.34 2.57
C VAL A 18 8.00 -9.98 2.72
N GLU A 19 7.65 -9.53 3.91
CA GLU A 19 6.33 -9.04 4.31
C GLU A 19 6.44 -7.54 4.56
N THR A 20 5.98 -6.71 3.62
CA THR A 20 6.14 -5.24 3.65
C THR A 20 4.80 -4.57 3.89
N HIS A 21 4.66 -3.87 5.03
CA HIS A 21 3.47 -3.06 5.32
C HIS A 21 3.71 -1.61 4.87
N VAL A 22 2.77 -1.03 4.11
CA VAL A 22 2.81 0.35 3.61
C VAL A 22 1.57 1.12 4.07
N GLN A 23 1.76 2.16 4.88
CA GLN A 23 0.69 3.05 5.35
C GLN A 23 0.23 3.99 4.24
N LEU A 24 -1.07 3.99 3.93
CA LEU A 24 -1.61 4.87 2.89
C LEU A 24 -1.81 6.30 3.42
N ASN A 25 -1.39 7.30 2.65
CA ASN A 25 -1.59 8.73 2.98
C ASN A 25 -3.01 9.20 2.57
N THR A 26 -4.03 8.56 3.13
CA THR A 26 -5.44 9.02 3.11
C THR A 26 -5.66 10.09 4.18
N LYS A 27 -6.69 10.93 4.00
CA LYS A 27 -7.10 11.94 5.00
C LYS A 27 -7.71 11.31 6.25
N THR A 28 -8.69 10.43 6.04
CA THR A 28 -9.34 9.67 7.12
C THR A 28 -8.79 8.25 7.22
N LYS A 29 -9.07 7.58 8.33
CA LYS A 29 -8.75 6.18 8.60
C LYS A 29 -9.48 5.19 7.66
N LEU A 30 -9.13 3.90 7.72
CA LEU A 30 -9.65 2.88 6.79
C LEU A 30 -11.13 2.56 7.01
N PHE A 31 -11.58 2.55 8.27
CA PHE A 31 -12.92 2.12 8.67
C PHE A 31 -13.73 3.17 9.45
N CYS A 32 -13.24 4.40 9.54
CA CYS A 32 -13.96 5.49 10.23
C CYS A 32 -13.52 6.87 9.74
N SER A 33 -14.31 7.89 10.10
CA SER A 33 -14.10 9.30 9.73
C SER A 33 -13.11 10.05 10.64
N CYS A 34 -12.31 9.37 11.45
CA CYS A 34 -11.19 10.00 12.16
C CYS A 34 -10.11 10.39 11.16
N ASP A 35 -9.41 11.48 11.44
CA ASP A 35 -8.19 11.85 10.72
C ASP A 35 -7.09 10.79 10.90
N ASN A 36 -6.28 10.65 9.85
CA ASN A 36 -5.17 9.70 9.73
C ASN A 36 -3.80 10.40 9.83
N GLU A 37 -3.81 11.69 10.22
CA GLU A 37 -2.60 12.48 10.48
C GLU A 37 -1.99 12.11 11.85
N GLU A 38 -0.67 12.30 11.97
CA GLU A 38 0.10 12.01 13.18
C GLU A 38 -0.14 13.10 14.24
N SER A 39 -0.81 12.75 15.34
CA SER A 39 -0.94 13.64 16.50
C SER A 39 0.15 13.41 17.53
N THR A 40 0.60 14.50 18.18
CA THR A 40 1.50 14.49 19.34
C THR A 40 0.74 14.36 20.68
N THR A 41 -0.59 14.46 20.67
CA THR A 41 -1.47 14.27 21.84
C THR A 41 -2.02 12.84 21.82
N PRO A 42 -1.67 11.97 22.79
CA PRO A 42 -2.14 10.58 22.81
C PRO A 42 -3.67 10.48 22.89
N ASN A 43 -4.25 9.57 22.10
CA ASN A 43 -5.69 9.29 22.07
C ASN A 43 -6.57 10.50 21.70
N GLU A 44 -6.11 11.35 20.76
CA GLU A 44 -6.87 12.47 20.19
C GLU A 44 -7.65 12.05 18.93
N ASN A 45 -6.98 11.42 17.96
CA ASN A 45 -7.54 11.03 16.66
C ASN A 45 -8.32 9.70 16.74
N ILE A 46 -9.27 9.60 17.67
CA ILE A 46 -10.01 8.38 17.99
C ILE A 46 -11.53 8.55 17.96
N CYS A 47 -12.25 7.45 17.73
CA CYS A 47 -13.70 7.40 17.80
C CYS A 47 -14.19 6.02 18.28
N PRO A 48 -15.51 5.88 18.55
CA PRO A 48 -16.11 4.60 18.94
C PRO A 48 -15.88 3.43 17.97
N VAL A 49 -15.57 3.68 16.69
CA VAL A 49 -15.35 2.61 15.69
C VAL A 49 -13.94 2.04 15.80
N CYS A 50 -12.91 2.89 15.70
CA CYS A 50 -11.51 2.42 15.75
C CYS A 50 -11.13 1.91 17.16
N THR A 51 -11.74 2.45 18.22
CA THR A 51 -11.54 1.96 19.59
C THR A 51 -12.52 0.84 20.02
N GLY A 52 -13.30 0.28 19.08
CA GLY A 52 -13.98 -1.02 19.22
C GLY A 52 -15.19 -1.06 20.17
N GLN A 53 -15.90 0.06 20.39
CA GLN A 53 -16.96 0.14 21.38
C GLN A 53 -18.21 -0.67 20.99
N MET A 54 -18.93 -1.13 22.02
CA MET A 54 -20.03 -2.10 21.92
C MET A 54 -21.17 -1.67 20.97
N GLY A 55 -21.15 -2.23 19.76
CA GLY A 55 -22.20 -2.09 18.75
C GLY A 55 -21.88 -1.11 17.61
N THR A 56 -20.65 -0.60 17.50
CA THR A 56 -20.23 0.19 16.32
C THR A 56 -20.07 -0.64 15.05
N LEU A 57 -19.97 0.04 13.91
CA LEU A 57 -19.77 -0.56 12.60
C LEU A 57 -18.64 0.15 11.83
N PRO A 58 -17.84 -0.58 11.04
CA PRO A 58 -16.86 0.00 10.11
C PRO A 58 -17.55 0.70 8.93
N GLU A 59 -16.94 1.78 8.44
CA GLU A 59 -17.30 2.45 7.17
C GLU A 59 -16.05 2.57 6.29
N LEU A 60 -16.02 1.85 5.17
CA LEU A 60 -14.81 1.68 4.35
C LEU A 60 -14.42 2.95 3.58
N ASN A 61 -13.15 3.31 3.66
CA ASN A 61 -12.55 4.46 2.99
C ASN A 61 -12.29 4.21 1.49
N LYS A 62 -13.09 4.84 0.63
CA LYS A 62 -12.94 4.82 -0.85
C LYS A 62 -11.53 5.22 -1.34
N ALA A 63 -10.87 6.17 -0.67
CA ALA A 63 -9.54 6.63 -1.07
C ALA A 63 -8.43 5.62 -0.72
N ALA A 64 -8.63 4.75 0.28
CA ALA A 64 -7.72 3.64 0.57
C ALA A 64 -7.80 2.59 -0.55
N VAL A 65 -9.02 2.19 -0.94
CA VAL A 65 -9.29 1.27 -2.06
C VAL A 65 -8.68 1.80 -3.36
N GLU A 66 -8.89 3.08 -3.69
CA GLU A 66 -8.34 3.72 -4.90
C GLU A 66 -6.80 3.74 -4.87
N LYS A 67 -6.18 4.09 -3.74
CA LYS A 67 -4.71 4.04 -3.58
C LYS A 67 -4.15 2.61 -3.67
N SER A 68 -4.86 1.59 -3.20
CA SER A 68 -4.44 0.19 -3.36
C SER A 68 -4.50 -0.29 -4.81
N ILE A 69 -5.51 0.14 -5.57
CA ILE A 69 -5.61 -0.15 -7.02
C ILE A 69 -4.44 0.51 -7.76
N ILE A 70 -4.12 1.77 -7.42
CA ILE A 70 -2.96 2.48 -7.96
C ILE A 70 -1.65 1.75 -7.62
N LEU A 71 -1.50 1.29 -6.37
CA LEU A 71 -0.32 0.54 -5.92
C LEU A 71 -0.17 -0.78 -6.68
N GLY A 72 -1.22 -1.59 -6.79
CA GLY A 72 -1.17 -2.87 -7.50
C GLY A 72 -0.82 -2.73 -8.98
N ALA A 73 -1.27 -1.66 -9.65
CA ALA A 73 -0.85 -1.35 -11.02
C ALA A 73 0.67 -1.12 -11.12
N GLY A 74 1.26 -0.39 -10.17
CA GLY A 74 2.72 -0.18 -10.10
C GLY A 74 3.53 -1.38 -9.59
N LEU A 75 2.86 -2.42 -9.07
CA LEU A 75 3.45 -3.73 -8.73
C LEU A 75 3.28 -4.77 -9.86
N ASN A 76 2.81 -4.36 -11.04
CA ASN A 76 2.47 -5.24 -12.17
C ASN A 76 1.51 -6.39 -11.78
N ALA A 77 0.57 -6.09 -10.88
CA ALA A 77 -0.29 -7.08 -10.24
C ALA A 77 -1.73 -7.07 -10.79
N LYS A 78 -2.45 -8.17 -10.57
CA LYS A 78 -3.85 -8.30 -10.98
C LYS A 78 -4.76 -7.73 -9.90
N ILE A 79 -5.48 -6.66 -10.23
CA ILE A 79 -6.62 -6.21 -9.42
C ILE A 79 -7.83 -7.12 -9.75
N PRO A 80 -8.38 -7.91 -8.81
CA PRO A 80 -9.63 -8.63 -9.04
C PRO A 80 -10.80 -7.64 -9.08
N ASP A 81 -11.91 -8.02 -9.70
CA ASP A 81 -13.10 -7.17 -9.77
C ASP A 81 -13.90 -7.17 -8.46
N LEU A 82 -13.62 -8.10 -7.55
CA LEU A 82 -14.39 -8.41 -6.35
C LEU A 82 -13.46 -8.71 -5.17
N VAL A 83 -13.67 -8.03 -4.04
CA VAL A 83 -12.86 -8.19 -2.82
C VAL A 83 -13.74 -8.42 -1.58
N ARG A 84 -13.17 -9.05 -0.55
CA ARG A 84 -13.82 -9.36 0.73
C ARG A 84 -12.99 -8.82 1.90
N TRP A 85 -13.59 -8.81 3.10
CA TRP A 85 -12.92 -8.51 4.36
C TRP A 85 -13.06 -9.68 5.34
N ASP A 86 -12.06 -9.81 6.20
CA ASP A 86 -11.87 -10.93 7.13
C ASP A 86 -11.36 -10.42 8.49
N ARG A 87 -11.65 -11.18 9.55
CA ARG A 87 -11.21 -10.92 10.93
C ARG A 87 -10.01 -11.80 11.30
N LYS A 88 -8.86 -11.18 11.55
CA LYS A 88 -7.60 -11.75 12.05
C LYS A 88 -7.64 -11.63 13.59
N HIS A 89 -8.07 -12.67 14.30
CA HIS A 89 -8.39 -12.62 15.74
C HIS A 89 -7.15 -12.83 16.62
N TYR A 90 -6.72 -11.78 17.30
CA TYR A 90 -5.73 -11.87 18.38
C TYR A 90 -6.03 -10.86 19.50
N GLN A 91 -5.56 -11.15 20.71
CA GLN A 91 -5.78 -10.30 21.88
C GLN A 91 -4.47 -9.60 22.24
N TYR A 92 -4.41 -8.27 22.04
CA TYR A 92 -3.25 -7.47 22.40
C TYR A 92 -3.69 -6.03 22.77
N PRO A 93 -3.00 -5.32 23.69
CA PRO A 93 -3.52 -4.08 24.27
C PRO A 93 -3.68 -2.91 23.28
N ASP A 94 -3.01 -2.94 22.14
CA ASP A 94 -3.11 -1.93 21.07
C ASP A 94 -4.25 -2.19 20.06
N LEU A 95 -4.90 -3.35 20.14
CA LEU A 95 -5.98 -3.79 19.26
C LEU A 95 -7.30 -3.93 20.05
N PRO A 96 -8.03 -2.83 20.30
CA PRO A 96 -9.13 -2.81 21.27
C PRO A 96 -10.35 -3.65 20.82
N LYS A 97 -10.44 -3.98 19.52
CA LYS A 97 -11.45 -4.88 18.96
C LYS A 97 -11.21 -6.36 19.27
N ASN A 98 -9.98 -6.76 19.63
CA ASN A 98 -9.54 -8.16 19.73
C ASN A 98 -9.62 -8.95 18.40
N PHE A 99 -9.72 -8.22 17.29
CA PHE A 99 -9.52 -8.69 15.92
C PHE A 99 -9.12 -7.50 15.03
N GLN A 100 -8.31 -7.78 14.03
CA GLN A 100 -7.87 -6.85 13.00
C GLN A 100 -8.70 -7.11 11.74
N LEU A 101 -9.19 -6.05 11.11
CA LEU A 101 -9.85 -6.08 9.80
C LEU A 101 -8.80 -6.13 8.70
N THR A 102 -8.82 -7.20 7.91
CA THR A 102 -7.82 -7.53 6.87
C THR A 102 -8.50 -8.28 5.70
N GLN A 103 -7.75 -8.87 4.77
CA GLN A 103 -8.28 -9.73 3.70
C GLN A 103 -7.40 -10.97 3.52
N LEU A 104 -7.99 -12.17 3.55
CA LEU A 104 -7.27 -13.43 3.35
C LEU A 104 -7.59 -14.06 2.00
N ASP A 105 -8.86 -14.45 1.77
CA ASP A 105 -9.24 -15.24 0.58
C ASP A 105 -9.37 -14.40 -0.70
N HIS A 106 -9.71 -13.11 -0.56
CA HIS A 106 -10.04 -12.21 -1.67
C HIS A 106 -9.40 -10.83 -1.48
N PRO A 107 -8.06 -10.76 -1.59
CA PRO A 107 -7.28 -9.53 -1.41
C PRO A 107 -7.49 -8.55 -2.58
N ILE A 108 -7.20 -7.27 -2.35
CA ILE A 108 -7.33 -6.23 -3.39
C ILE A 108 -6.25 -6.26 -4.48
N ILE A 109 -5.14 -6.98 -4.25
CA ILE A 109 -4.06 -7.16 -5.22
C ILE A 109 -3.69 -8.66 -5.24
N GLU A 110 -3.93 -9.33 -6.37
CA GLU A 110 -3.55 -10.73 -6.61
C GLU A 110 -2.24 -10.80 -7.40
N GLY A 111 -1.26 -11.55 -6.90
CA GLY A 111 0.04 -11.71 -7.54
C GLY A 111 0.82 -10.40 -7.69
N GLY A 112 1.74 -10.36 -8.67
CA GLY A 112 2.54 -9.20 -9.04
C GLY A 112 4.01 -9.55 -9.28
N SER A 113 4.79 -8.57 -9.74
CA SER A 113 6.23 -8.77 -10.00
C SER A 113 6.98 -7.43 -9.95
N VAL A 114 8.01 -7.32 -9.11
CA VAL A 114 8.87 -6.13 -9.04
C VAL A 114 10.28 -6.47 -9.56
N LYS A 115 10.68 -5.85 -10.67
CA LYS A 115 12.03 -5.98 -11.23
C LYS A 115 13.01 -5.03 -10.54
N CYS A 116 14.10 -5.57 -10.03
CA CYS A 116 15.08 -4.86 -9.21
C CYS A 116 16.48 -4.93 -9.83
N PHE A 117 17.21 -3.81 -9.83
CA PHE A 117 18.60 -3.72 -10.28
C PHE A 117 19.57 -3.60 -9.10
N ARG A 118 20.70 -4.31 -9.17
CA ARG A 118 21.85 -4.22 -8.27
C ARG A 118 22.87 -3.19 -8.80
N ASP A 119 23.84 -2.80 -7.97
CA ASP A 119 24.78 -1.73 -8.31
C ASP A 119 25.82 -2.11 -9.39
N ASP A 120 25.97 -3.41 -9.66
CA ASP A 120 26.73 -3.95 -10.79
C ASP A 120 25.96 -3.94 -12.13
N GLY A 121 24.67 -3.56 -12.11
CA GLY A 121 23.79 -3.57 -13.27
C GLY A 121 23.11 -4.92 -13.54
N SER A 122 23.39 -5.95 -12.74
CA SER A 122 22.58 -7.18 -12.76
C SER A 122 21.18 -6.90 -12.24
N SER A 123 20.19 -7.63 -12.74
CA SER A 123 18.81 -7.54 -12.26
C SER A 123 18.34 -8.85 -11.63
N PHE A 124 17.21 -8.78 -10.93
CA PHE A 124 16.39 -9.91 -10.48
C PHE A 124 14.92 -9.48 -10.49
N THR A 125 14.00 -10.43 -10.46
CA THR A 125 12.56 -10.17 -10.31
C THR A 125 12.11 -10.76 -8.99
N VAL A 126 11.26 -10.02 -8.29
CA VAL A 126 10.60 -10.45 -7.05
C VAL A 126 9.13 -10.67 -7.37
N ASP A 127 8.73 -11.94 -7.43
CA ASP A 127 7.34 -12.30 -7.65
C ASP A 127 6.55 -12.11 -6.34
N LEU A 128 5.32 -11.60 -6.46
CA LEU A 128 4.44 -11.35 -5.32
C LEU A 128 3.38 -12.45 -5.25
N HIS A 129 3.08 -12.93 -4.04
CA HIS A 129 1.96 -13.84 -3.81
C HIS A 129 0.64 -13.06 -3.85
N HIS A 130 0.57 -11.98 -3.06
CA HIS A 130 -0.57 -11.05 -3.01
C HIS A 130 -0.18 -9.76 -2.28
N ALA A 131 -1.06 -8.76 -2.33
CA ALA A 131 -1.08 -7.68 -1.36
C ALA A 131 -2.54 -7.35 -0.96
N HIS A 132 -2.76 -7.09 0.33
CA HIS A 132 -4.10 -6.88 0.90
C HIS A 132 -4.19 -5.60 1.72
N LEU A 133 -5.38 -5.00 1.78
CA LEU A 133 -5.65 -3.90 2.71
C LEU A 133 -5.87 -4.44 4.13
N GLU A 134 -5.34 -3.76 5.13
CA GLU A 134 -5.73 -3.95 6.53
C GLU A 134 -5.63 -2.67 7.36
N GLU A 135 -6.16 -2.70 8.58
CA GLU A 135 -6.01 -1.61 9.54
C GLU A 135 -4.79 -1.80 10.45
N ASP A 136 -4.10 -0.71 10.77
CA ASP A 136 -3.02 -0.72 11.76
C ASP A 136 -3.56 -0.80 13.20
N ALA A 137 -2.73 -1.34 14.09
CA ALA A 137 -2.96 -1.33 15.53
C ALA A 137 -2.58 0.03 16.15
N GLY A 138 -2.95 0.24 17.41
CA GLY A 138 -2.42 1.34 18.22
C GLY A 138 -0.89 1.26 18.40
N LYS A 139 -0.36 2.18 19.20
CA LYS A 139 1.06 2.25 19.58
C LYS A 139 1.20 1.93 21.06
N LEU A 140 2.07 0.98 21.39
CA LEU A 140 2.53 0.78 22.77
C LEU A 140 3.78 1.61 23.04
N VAL A 141 3.85 2.19 24.23
CA VAL A 141 5.07 2.81 24.78
C VAL A 141 5.38 2.12 26.11
N HIS A 142 6.40 1.28 26.10
CA HIS A 142 6.81 0.51 27.27
C HIS A 142 7.64 1.37 28.24
N THR A 143 7.42 1.17 29.53
CA THR A 143 8.24 1.66 30.64
C THR A 143 8.66 0.49 31.51
N ASP A 144 9.61 0.70 32.44
CA ASP A 144 10.13 -0.32 33.38
C ASP A 144 9.06 -1.05 34.22
N LYS A 145 7.81 -0.57 34.25
CA LYS A 145 6.73 -1.07 35.12
C LYS A 145 5.38 -1.29 34.44
N TYR A 146 5.10 -0.60 33.34
CA TYR A 146 3.82 -0.66 32.64
C TYR A 146 3.96 -0.22 31.18
N SER A 147 2.98 -0.58 30.34
CA SER A 147 2.89 -0.10 28.96
C SER A 147 1.77 0.94 28.85
N LEU A 148 2.06 2.07 28.22
CA LEU A 148 1.06 3.06 27.81
C LEU A 148 0.52 2.68 26.43
N VAL A 149 -0.75 2.99 26.17
CA VAL A 149 -1.44 2.69 24.91
C VAL A 149 -1.95 3.98 24.25
N ASP A 150 -1.61 4.18 22.98
CA ASP A 150 -2.13 5.24 22.14
C ASP A 150 -2.85 4.68 20.92
N TYR A 151 -4.17 4.86 20.86
CA TYR A 151 -5.00 4.42 19.74
C TYR A 151 -5.07 5.44 18.58
N ASN A 152 -4.30 6.54 18.61
CA ASN A 152 -4.17 7.49 17.49
C ASN A 152 -3.89 6.80 16.15
N ARG A 153 -3.09 5.73 16.14
CA ARG A 153 -2.79 4.94 14.93
C ARG A 153 -3.80 3.82 14.64
N CYS A 154 -4.60 3.41 15.62
CA CYS A 154 -5.53 2.30 15.42
C CYS A 154 -6.60 2.66 14.37
N GLY A 155 -6.75 1.83 13.34
CA GLY A 155 -7.65 2.06 12.21
C GLY A 155 -6.99 2.72 10.98
N THR A 156 -5.72 3.13 11.06
CA THR A 156 -4.95 3.69 9.92
C THR A 156 -4.87 2.66 8.77
N PRO A 157 -5.01 3.03 7.49
CA PRO A 157 -4.94 2.05 6.39
C PRO A 157 -3.51 1.63 6.10
N LEU A 158 -3.31 0.31 6.01
CA LEU A 158 -2.10 -0.35 5.54
C LEU A 158 -2.41 -1.16 4.28
N VAL A 159 -1.41 -1.33 3.42
CA VAL A 159 -1.34 -2.47 2.50
C VAL A 159 -0.20 -3.37 2.94
N GLU A 160 -0.48 -4.63 3.27
CA GLU A 160 0.50 -5.68 3.47
C GLU A 160 0.85 -6.27 2.10
N ILE A 161 2.14 -6.31 1.73
CA ILE A 161 2.65 -6.83 0.46
C ILE A 161 3.53 -8.04 0.78
N VAL A 162 3.16 -9.23 0.28
CA VAL A 162 3.86 -10.49 0.58
C VAL A 162 4.48 -11.07 -0.68
N THR A 163 5.80 -11.22 -0.67
CA THR A 163 6.53 -11.86 -1.79
C THR A 163 6.38 -13.37 -1.79
N GLU A 164 6.58 -13.99 -2.95
CA GLU A 164 7.00 -15.39 -3.00
C GLU A 164 8.40 -15.56 -2.33
N PRO A 165 8.78 -16.78 -1.91
CA PRO A 165 10.11 -17.05 -1.36
C PRO A 165 11.14 -17.19 -2.52
N CYS A 166 11.45 -16.06 -3.17
CA CYS A 166 12.21 -15.98 -4.42
C CYS A 166 13.44 -15.04 -4.37
N LEU A 167 13.82 -14.56 -3.18
CA LEU A 167 15.02 -13.73 -2.97
C LEU A 167 16.20 -14.62 -2.57
N HIS A 168 17.36 -14.44 -3.21
CA HIS A 168 18.43 -15.46 -3.20
C HIS A 168 19.83 -14.98 -2.79
N LYS A 169 20.07 -13.67 -2.66
CA LYS A 169 21.29 -13.10 -2.07
C LYS A 169 21.00 -12.24 -0.85
N VAL A 170 22.00 -12.06 0.01
CA VAL A 170 21.90 -11.26 1.24
C VAL A 170 21.37 -9.84 0.98
N GLU A 171 21.79 -9.17 -0.09
CA GLU A 171 21.38 -7.80 -0.41
C GLU A 171 19.98 -7.68 -1.04
N ASP A 172 19.41 -8.77 -1.57
CA ASP A 172 18.22 -8.71 -2.43
C ASP A 172 16.98 -8.19 -1.68
N ALA A 173 16.83 -8.52 -0.38
CA ALA A 173 15.72 -8.06 0.45
C ALA A 173 15.77 -6.53 0.68
N GLU A 174 16.95 -5.98 1.01
CA GLU A 174 17.12 -4.53 1.18
C GLU A 174 16.86 -3.78 -0.13
N ILE A 175 17.32 -4.33 -1.25
CA ILE A 175 17.11 -3.76 -2.57
C ILE A 175 15.61 -3.76 -2.92
N TYR A 176 14.92 -4.88 -2.76
CA TYR A 176 13.47 -5.00 -2.98
C TYR A 176 12.67 -3.97 -2.16
N ALA A 177 12.93 -3.88 -0.84
CA ALA A 177 12.24 -2.95 0.04
C ALA A 177 12.43 -1.48 -0.41
N LYS A 178 13.61 -1.11 -0.93
CA LYS A 178 13.83 0.23 -1.52
C LYS A 178 12.99 0.46 -2.78
N TYR A 179 12.79 -0.54 -3.64
CA TYR A 179 11.89 -0.38 -4.80
C TYR A 179 10.45 -0.17 -4.37
N ILE A 180 9.94 -0.93 -3.40
CA ILE A 180 8.58 -0.72 -2.85
C ILE A 180 8.43 0.71 -2.32
N GLN A 181 9.41 1.22 -1.56
CA GLN A 181 9.40 2.61 -1.09
C GLN A 181 9.39 3.62 -2.26
N LYS A 182 10.28 3.45 -3.25
CA LYS A 182 10.33 4.36 -4.42
C LYS A 182 9.02 4.35 -5.22
N ILE A 183 8.41 3.17 -5.43
CA ILE A 183 7.16 2.97 -6.17
C ILE A 183 6.00 3.65 -5.43
N ALA A 184 5.81 3.36 -4.15
CA ALA A 184 4.73 3.96 -3.34
C ALA A 184 4.79 5.49 -3.32
N ARG A 185 6.01 6.07 -3.30
CA ARG A 185 6.27 7.51 -3.41
C ARG A 185 5.97 8.07 -4.81
N HIS A 186 6.44 7.44 -5.89
CA HIS A 186 6.16 7.87 -7.27
C HIS A 186 4.66 7.90 -7.58
N LEU A 187 3.92 6.93 -7.05
CA LEU A 187 2.47 6.81 -7.19
C LEU A 187 1.69 7.78 -6.28
N GLY A 188 2.35 8.40 -5.28
CA GLY A 188 1.68 9.27 -4.31
C GLY A 188 0.67 8.54 -3.41
N VAL A 189 0.85 7.23 -3.19
CA VAL A 189 -0.04 6.41 -2.34
C VAL A 189 0.43 6.35 -0.89
N SER A 190 1.72 6.60 -0.64
CA SER A 190 2.34 6.66 0.69
C SER A 190 3.60 7.50 0.64
N ASP A 191 3.92 8.19 1.75
CA ASP A 191 5.22 8.83 1.94
C ASP A 191 6.28 7.80 2.40
N ALA A 192 5.84 6.59 2.79
CA ALA A 192 6.64 5.39 3.04
C ALA A 192 7.89 5.61 3.93
N ASP A 193 7.78 6.49 4.92
CA ASP A 193 8.84 6.81 5.87
C ASP A 193 9.02 5.69 6.92
N MET A 194 10.20 5.06 6.95
CA MET A 194 10.51 4.01 7.93
C MET A 194 10.75 4.58 9.33
N GLU A 195 11.27 5.80 9.46
CA GLU A 195 11.56 6.40 10.78
C GLU A 195 10.26 6.73 11.52
N LYS A 196 9.19 7.04 10.77
CA LYS A 196 7.82 7.22 11.28
C LYS A 196 7.00 5.93 11.34
N GLY A 197 7.55 4.79 10.91
CA GLY A 197 6.84 3.51 10.85
C GLY A 197 5.73 3.41 9.78
N GLN A 198 5.64 4.38 8.87
CA GLN A 198 4.74 4.37 7.71
C GLN A 198 5.12 3.26 6.71
N MET A 199 6.36 2.79 6.75
CA MET A 199 6.79 1.57 6.08
C MET A 199 7.49 0.65 7.08
N ARG A 200 7.01 -0.60 7.16
CA ARG A 200 7.61 -1.68 7.96
C ARG A 200 7.92 -2.85 7.04
N SER A 201 8.90 -3.68 7.38
CA SER A 201 9.14 -4.93 6.65
C SER A 201 9.79 -5.98 7.55
N ASP A 202 9.26 -7.19 7.51
CA ASP A 202 9.82 -8.36 8.17
C ASP A 202 10.33 -9.35 7.10
N VAL A 203 11.37 -10.12 7.41
CA VAL A 203 12.04 -11.01 6.45
C VAL A 203 12.04 -12.45 6.97
N SER A 204 11.43 -13.36 6.23
CA SER A 204 11.52 -14.80 6.47
C SER A 204 12.66 -15.40 5.66
N ILE A 205 13.67 -15.99 6.30
CA ILE A 205 14.83 -16.62 5.64
C ILE A 205 14.91 -18.13 5.90
N SER A 206 15.44 -18.88 4.94
CA SER A 206 15.89 -20.27 5.11
C SER A 206 17.03 -20.59 4.14
N LEU A 207 17.78 -21.67 4.40
CA LEU A 207 18.72 -22.27 3.44
C LEU A 207 18.09 -23.54 2.85
N ARG A 208 17.98 -23.66 1.53
CA ARG A 208 17.56 -24.92 0.86
C ARG A 208 18.64 -25.43 -0.08
N LYS A 209 18.53 -26.69 -0.51
CA LYS A 209 19.43 -27.29 -1.49
C LYS A 209 19.15 -26.74 -2.89
N ILE A 210 20.20 -26.41 -3.65
CA ILE A 210 20.05 -25.86 -5.01
C ILE A 210 19.19 -26.80 -5.88
N GLY A 211 18.16 -26.24 -6.51
CA GLY A 211 17.30 -26.95 -7.46
C GLY A 211 16.20 -27.80 -6.83
N THR A 212 16.03 -27.81 -5.51
CA THR A 212 14.84 -28.40 -4.85
C THR A 212 13.75 -27.34 -4.64
N LYS A 213 12.52 -27.78 -4.37
CA LYS A 213 11.43 -26.89 -3.91
C LYS A 213 11.17 -26.99 -2.41
N ASP A 214 11.75 -27.99 -1.75
CA ASP A 214 11.58 -28.25 -0.33
C ASP A 214 12.21 -27.11 0.49
N LEU A 215 11.40 -26.48 1.33
CA LEU A 215 11.85 -25.42 2.25
C LEU A 215 12.20 -26.05 3.60
N ASN A 216 13.39 -25.73 4.10
CA ASN A 216 13.79 -26.04 5.47
C ASN A 216 13.11 -25.07 6.47
N PRO A 217 13.24 -25.28 7.79
CA PRO A 217 12.72 -24.36 8.79
C PRO A 217 13.17 -22.90 8.54
N ARG A 218 12.29 -21.95 8.86
CA ARG A 218 12.51 -20.51 8.61
C ARG A 218 12.89 -19.75 9.88
N THR A 219 13.79 -18.79 9.75
CA THR A 219 13.99 -17.72 10.73
C THR A 219 13.22 -16.49 10.23
N GLU A 220 12.21 -16.08 10.98
CA GLU A 220 11.41 -14.89 10.69
C GLU A 220 11.94 -13.71 11.50
N ILE A 221 12.55 -12.74 10.82
CA ILE A 221 13.23 -11.59 11.44
C ILE A 221 12.28 -10.39 11.44
N LYS A 222 11.94 -9.90 12.63
CA LYS A 222 11.11 -8.71 12.85
C LYS A 222 11.91 -7.48 13.33
N ASN A 223 11.26 -6.31 13.32
CA ASN A 223 11.77 -5.02 13.84
C ASN A 223 12.89 -4.39 12.99
N LEU A 224 12.81 -4.52 11.66
CA LEU A 224 13.83 -4.02 10.72
C LEU A 224 13.55 -2.57 10.31
N ASN A 225 13.69 -1.65 11.27
CA ASN A 225 13.33 -0.23 11.13
C ASN A 225 14.25 0.59 10.21
N SER A 226 15.20 -0.04 9.49
CA SER A 226 15.91 0.60 8.38
C SER A 226 16.40 -0.42 7.35
N PHE A 227 16.55 0.03 6.10
CA PHE A 227 17.15 -0.75 5.01
C PHE A 227 18.52 -1.35 5.37
N ALA A 228 19.40 -0.57 6.01
CA ALA A 228 20.73 -1.04 6.39
C ALA A 228 20.70 -2.08 7.53
N PHE A 229 19.64 -2.11 8.34
CA PHE A 229 19.43 -3.19 9.32
C PHE A 229 18.94 -4.47 8.66
N MET A 230 18.16 -4.40 7.57
CA MET A 230 17.67 -5.56 6.84
C MET A 230 18.80 -6.45 6.32
N SER A 231 19.73 -5.92 5.50
CA SER A 231 20.87 -6.71 4.99
C SER A 231 21.77 -7.24 6.11
N LYS A 232 21.95 -6.49 7.20
CA LYS A 232 22.75 -6.91 8.36
C LYS A 232 22.11 -8.07 9.11
N ALA A 233 20.81 -8.00 9.37
CA ALA A 233 20.07 -9.04 10.07
C ALA A 233 19.98 -10.32 9.23
N VAL A 234 19.75 -10.18 7.92
CA VAL A 234 19.84 -11.29 6.95
C VAL A 234 21.24 -11.92 6.99
N ALA A 235 22.31 -11.14 6.84
CA ALA A 235 23.68 -11.65 6.87
C ALA A 235 24.01 -12.43 8.16
N GLU A 236 23.57 -11.91 9.31
CA GLU A 236 23.82 -12.53 10.62
C GLU A 236 23.01 -13.81 10.84
N ALA A 237 21.72 -13.81 10.48
CA ALA A 237 20.86 -14.98 10.63
C ALA A 237 21.19 -16.09 9.61
N VAL A 238 21.55 -15.72 8.37
CA VAL A 238 22.11 -16.65 7.37
C VAL A 238 23.43 -17.24 7.88
N SER A 239 24.30 -16.43 8.49
CA SER A 239 25.55 -16.93 9.09
C SER A 239 25.29 -17.92 10.24
N LYS A 240 24.25 -17.72 11.05
CA LYS A 240 23.83 -18.69 12.08
C LYS A 240 23.35 -20.01 11.49
N GLN A 241 22.46 -19.96 10.49
CA GLN A 241 21.98 -21.18 9.82
C GLN A 241 23.13 -21.93 9.11
N LEU A 242 24.07 -21.21 8.51
CA LEU A 242 25.28 -21.78 7.91
C LEU A 242 26.20 -22.41 8.95
N ASN A 243 26.51 -21.72 10.06
CA ASN A 243 27.38 -22.26 11.10
C ASN A 243 26.80 -23.54 11.71
N TYR A 244 25.48 -23.59 11.95
CA TYR A 244 24.80 -24.80 12.42
C TYR A 244 24.98 -25.96 11.42
N TYR A 245 24.82 -25.69 10.12
CA TYR A 245 25.01 -26.68 9.06
C TYR A 245 26.48 -27.14 8.95
N GLU A 246 27.45 -26.23 9.05
CA GLU A 246 28.89 -26.54 9.06
C GLU A 246 29.29 -27.42 10.27
N GLU A 247 28.59 -27.29 11.42
CA GLU A 247 28.82 -28.09 12.64
C GLU A 247 28.09 -29.44 12.65
N HIS A 248 26.82 -29.48 12.21
CA HIS A 248 25.93 -30.64 12.35
C HIS A 248 25.73 -31.46 11.05
N GLY A 249 26.13 -30.92 9.89
CA GLY A 249 25.92 -31.54 8.58
C GLY A 249 24.45 -31.56 8.09
N VAL A 250 23.54 -30.92 8.83
CA VAL A 250 22.10 -30.82 8.53
C VAL A 250 21.59 -29.41 8.83
N PRO A 251 20.53 -28.92 8.15
CA PRO A 251 19.87 -27.67 8.51
C PRO A 251 19.35 -27.70 9.95
N SER A 252 19.25 -26.53 10.60
CA SER A 252 18.60 -26.44 11.91
C SER A 252 17.13 -26.88 11.82
N PRO A 253 16.61 -27.66 12.79
CA PRO A 253 15.20 -28.02 12.87
C PRO A 253 14.30 -26.85 13.32
N ASP A 254 14.89 -25.76 13.80
CA ASP A 254 14.20 -24.73 14.57
C ASP A 254 13.54 -23.69 13.65
N GLN A 255 12.20 -23.72 13.57
CA GLN A 255 11.46 -22.56 13.08
C GLN A 255 11.28 -21.57 14.24
N VAL A 256 11.71 -20.32 14.03
CA VAL A 256 11.76 -19.28 15.08
C VAL A 256 11.31 -17.93 14.57
N THR A 257 10.67 -17.13 15.43
CA THR A 257 10.57 -15.67 15.25
C THR A 257 11.69 -15.02 16.05
N ALA A 258 12.47 -14.16 15.41
CA ALA A 258 13.59 -13.42 16.00
C ALA A 258 13.43 -11.91 15.81
N GLN A 259 14.01 -11.14 16.71
CA GLN A 259 14.08 -9.68 16.64
C GLN A 259 15.50 -9.25 16.28
N TRP A 260 15.65 -8.23 15.43
CA TRP A 260 16.95 -7.58 15.23
C TRP A 260 17.28 -6.64 16.40
N ASP A 261 18.45 -6.85 16.99
CA ASP A 261 19.08 -5.94 17.95
C ASP A 261 20.07 -5.03 17.22
N ALA A 262 19.70 -3.76 17.09
CA ALA A 262 20.50 -2.77 16.39
C ALA A 262 21.72 -2.27 17.19
N GLU A 263 21.78 -2.44 18.50
CA GLU A 263 22.94 -2.05 19.31
C GLU A 263 23.99 -3.16 19.32
N ALA A 264 23.59 -4.40 19.62
CA ALA A 264 24.49 -5.55 19.62
C ALA A 264 24.78 -6.12 18.22
N GLN A 265 24.05 -5.67 17.18
CA GLN A 265 24.17 -6.13 15.79
C GLN A 265 23.95 -7.66 15.62
N VAL A 266 22.96 -8.21 16.33
CA VAL A 266 22.61 -9.65 16.32
C VAL A 266 21.10 -9.87 16.22
N THR A 267 20.68 -11.02 15.71
CA THR A 267 19.30 -11.49 15.92
C THR A 267 19.16 -12.17 17.29
N ARG A 268 18.09 -11.85 18.03
CA ARG A 268 17.71 -12.53 19.28
C ARG A 268 16.42 -13.32 19.02
N VAL A 269 16.39 -14.61 19.33
CA VAL A 269 15.16 -15.42 19.23
C VAL A 269 14.15 -14.90 20.26
N MET A 270 12.92 -14.64 19.82
CA MET A 270 11.80 -14.30 20.71
C MET A 270 10.97 -15.54 21.09
N ARG A 271 10.73 -16.43 20.12
CA ARG A 271 9.94 -17.66 20.29
C ARG A 271 10.32 -18.74 19.28
N SER A 272 10.21 -19.99 19.69
CA SER A 272 10.11 -21.17 18.83
C SER A 272 8.67 -21.35 18.31
N LYS A 273 8.46 -22.25 17.35
CA LYS A 273 7.19 -22.40 16.61
C LYS A 273 6.29 -23.54 17.11
N GLU A 274 6.37 -23.91 18.40
CA GLU A 274 5.34 -24.77 18.99
C GLU A 274 3.99 -24.02 19.07
N ASP A 275 4.03 -22.71 19.37
CA ASP A 275 2.87 -21.81 19.37
C ASP A 275 2.59 -21.17 18.00
N ALA A 276 2.18 -22.00 17.04
CA ALA A 276 1.56 -21.51 15.81
C ALA A 276 0.14 -20.97 16.10
N ALA A 277 0.07 -19.71 16.58
CA ALA A 277 -1.16 -19.08 17.05
C ALA A 277 -2.30 -19.13 16.01
N ASP A 278 -3.40 -19.78 16.36
CA ASP A 278 -4.61 -19.82 15.53
C ASP A 278 -5.36 -18.48 15.60
N TYR A 279 -5.08 -17.63 14.59
CA TYR A 279 -5.75 -16.36 14.35
C TYR A 279 -7.24 -16.50 13.98
N ARG A 280 -7.78 -17.72 13.85
CA ARG A 280 -9.21 -18.02 13.65
C ARG A 280 -9.86 -17.11 12.63
N PHE A 281 -9.28 -17.07 11.43
CA PHE A 281 -9.75 -16.23 10.34
C PHE A 281 -11.22 -16.53 10.02
N SER A 282 -12.04 -15.48 9.91
CA SER A 282 -13.44 -15.58 9.53
C SER A 282 -13.84 -14.37 8.68
N GLN A 283 -14.69 -14.58 7.67
CA GLN A 283 -15.33 -13.48 6.93
C GLN A 283 -15.93 -12.44 7.89
N GLU A 284 -15.68 -11.16 7.61
CA GLU A 284 -16.32 -10.03 8.26
C GLU A 284 -17.81 -9.94 7.83
N PRO A 285 -18.81 -10.21 8.71
CA PRO A 285 -20.23 -10.12 8.35
C PRO A 285 -20.77 -8.69 8.20
N ASP A 286 -20.10 -7.71 8.82
CA ASP A 286 -20.57 -6.34 8.97
C ASP A 286 -20.06 -5.41 7.83
N ILE A 287 -19.22 -5.91 6.92
CA ILE A 287 -18.84 -5.26 5.66
C ILE A 287 -19.27 -6.15 4.48
N PRO A 288 -20.03 -5.65 3.48
CA PRO A 288 -20.40 -6.43 2.31
C PRO A 288 -19.19 -6.67 1.38
N TRP A 289 -19.33 -7.61 0.44
CA TRP A 289 -18.40 -7.73 -0.68
C TRP A 289 -18.34 -6.44 -1.49
N LEU A 290 -17.14 -6.01 -1.85
CA LEU A 290 -16.92 -4.80 -2.65
C LEU A 290 -16.58 -5.20 -4.10
N ASP A 291 -17.43 -4.77 -5.03
CA ASP A 291 -17.09 -4.68 -6.45
C ASP A 291 -16.25 -3.42 -6.69
N VAL A 292 -15.08 -3.61 -7.31
CA VAL A 292 -14.14 -2.53 -7.65
C VAL A 292 -13.97 -2.35 -9.16
N SER A 293 -14.76 -3.03 -10.00
CA SER A 293 -14.59 -3.03 -11.47
C SER A 293 -14.67 -1.64 -12.10
N ASP A 294 -15.64 -0.81 -11.72
CA ASP A 294 -15.75 0.59 -12.17
C ASP A 294 -14.56 1.45 -11.67
N LEU A 295 -14.23 1.31 -10.38
CA LEU A 295 -13.13 2.04 -9.75
C LEU A 295 -11.77 1.69 -10.39
N LYS A 296 -11.57 0.42 -10.73
CA LYS A 296 -10.43 -0.11 -11.49
C LYS A 296 -10.43 0.43 -12.93
N ALA A 297 -11.57 0.40 -13.63
CA ALA A 297 -11.67 0.86 -15.02
C ALA A 297 -11.45 2.37 -15.20
N ARG A 298 -11.84 3.19 -14.20
CA ARG A 298 -11.65 4.65 -14.21
C ARG A 298 -10.28 5.10 -13.68
N THR A 299 -9.53 4.23 -13.01
CA THR A 299 -8.22 4.55 -12.41
C THR A 299 -7.10 4.37 -13.43
N SER A 300 -6.60 5.49 -13.97
CA SER A 300 -5.42 5.48 -14.84
C SER A 300 -4.14 5.69 -14.02
N VAL A 301 -3.11 4.89 -14.31
CA VAL A 301 -1.79 4.98 -13.66
C VAL A 301 -0.73 5.07 -14.75
N ASP A 302 0.07 6.12 -14.71
CA ASP A 302 1.29 6.19 -15.51
C ASP A 302 2.37 5.33 -14.85
N VAL A 303 2.64 4.18 -15.47
CA VAL A 303 3.69 3.23 -15.07
C VAL A 303 5.03 3.48 -15.77
N SER A 304 5.08 4.36 -16.78
CA SER A 304 6.30 4.60 -17.58
C SER A 304 7.40 5.30 -16.77
N LEU A 305 7.00 6.20 -15.87
CA LEU A 305 7.88 6.94 -14.97
C LEU A 305 8.19 6.17 -13.67
N LEU A 306 7.83 4.89 -13.56
CA LEU A 306 8.16 4.11 -12.36
C LEU A 306 9.65 3.75 -12.29
N PRO A 307 10.22 3.65 -11.07
CA PRO A 307 11.65 3.43 -10.89
C PRO A 307 12.22 2.22 -11.65
N THR A 308 11.42 1.16 -11.77
CA THR A 308 11.80 -0.09 -12.44
C THR A 308 11.96 0.09 -13.95
N VAL A 309 11.03 0.81 -14.59
CA VAL A 309 11.05 1.12 -16.04
C VAL A 309 12.15 2.14 -16.35
N VAL A 310 12.25 3.20 -15.53
CA VAL A 310 13.25 4.26 -15.67
C VAL A 310 14.68 3.72 -15.53
N GLU A 311 14.94 2.84 -14.54
CA GLU A 311 16.25 2.19 -14.43
C GLU A 311 16.55 1.24 -15.59
N GLU A 312 15.55 0.52 -16.12
CA GLU A 312 15.73 -0.37 -17.27
C GLU A 312 16.10 0.38 -18.55
N GLU A 313 15.40 1.47 -18.87
CA GLU A 313 15.70 2.29 -20.07
C GLU A 313 17.10 2.92 -19.97
N LEU A 314 17.44 3.49 -18.80
CA LEU A 314 18.75 4.10 -18.56
C LEU A 314 19.88 3.07 -18.67
N ILE A 315 19.77 1.92 -18.00
CA ILE A 315 20.81 0.88 -18.00
C ILE A 315 20.95 0.25 -19.39
N THR A 316 19.85 -0.03 -20.09
CA THR A 316 19.85 -0.54 -21.47
C THR A 316 20.47 0.47 -22.44
N GLY A 317 20.20 1.77 -22.22
CA GLY A 317 20.86 2.88 -22.91
C GLY A 317 22.34 3.06 -22.57
N GLY A 318 22.90 2.25 -21.67
CA GLY A 318 24.31 2.30 -21.29
C GLY A 318 24.68 3.45 -20.34
N VAL A 319 23.72 3.97 -19.58
CA VAL A 319 23.95 4.80 -18.39
C VAL A 319 24.42 3.90 -17.23
N ARG A 320 25.22 4.41 -16.30
CA ARG A 320 25.73 3.60 -15.18
C ARG A 320 24.58 3.28 -14.19
N PRO A 321 24.52 2.09 -13.56
CA PRO A 321 23.45 1.75 -12.62
C PRO A 321 23.27 2.76 -11.47
N GLN A 322 24.37 3.33 -10.97
CA GLN A 322 24.32 4.38 -9.94
C GLN A 322 23.70 5.69 -10.44
N ASP A 323 23.96 6.08 -11.69
CA ASP A 323 23.34 7.25 -12.32
C ASP A 323 21.84 6.97 -12.59
N ALA A 324 21.51 5.75 -13.03
CA ALA A 324 20.12 5.33 -13.24
C ALA A 324 19.30 5.36 -11.94
N LYS A 325 19.89 4.88 -10.83
CA LYS A 325 19.32 4.92 -9.47
C LYS A 325 19.13 6.32 -8.92
N PHE A 326 19.91 7.30 -9.38
CA PHE A 326 19.70 8.71 -9.07
C PHE A 326 18.43 9.24 -9.74
N PHE A 327 18.26 9.04 -11.06
CA PHE A 327 17.09 9.58 -11.76
C PHE A 327 15.78 8.97 -11.25
N SER A 328 15.70 7.63 -11.24
CA SER A 328 14.59 6.85 -10.68
C SER A 328 14.34 7.03 -9.17
N GLY A 329 15.20 7.76 -8.47
CA GLY A 329 15.06 8.04 -7.04
C GLY A 329 14.04 9.14 -6.72
N ASP A 330 13.50 9.83 -7.73
CA ASP A 330 12.45 10.85 -7.58
C ASP A 330 11.61 10.98 -8.87
N LYS A 331 10.33 11.37 -8.71
CA LYS A 331 9.36 11.45 -9.80
C LYS A 331 9.67 12.53 -10.82
N GLU A 332 10.15 13.69 -10.38
CA GLU A 332 10.48 14.80 -11.30
C GLU A 332 11.77 14.51 -12.05
N ARG A 333 12.77 13.90 -11.39
CA ARG A 333 13.96 13.37 -12.08
C ARG A 333 13.61 12.30 -13.13
N SER A 334 12.73 11.37 -12.81
CA SER A 334 12.18 10.39 -13.77
C SER A 334 11.49 11.07 -14.95
N ARG A 335 10.53 11.98 -14.69
CA ARG A 335 9.79 12.74 -15.72
C ARG A 335 10.74 13.50 -16.67
N VAL A 336 11.73 14.18 -16.10
CA VAL A 336 12.67 15.01 -16.86
C VAL A 336 13.61 14.14 -17.71
N VAL A 337 14.19 13.05 -17.20
CA VAL A 337 15.13 12.26 -18.01
C VAL A 337 14.44 11.52 -19.16
N ILE A 338 13.25 10.96 -18.93
CA ILE A 338 12.49 10.22 -19.95
C ILE A 338 11.86 11.18 -20.97
N GLY A 339 11.14 12.21 -20.54
CA GLY A 339 10.50 13.18 -21.45
C GLY A 339 11.49 14.08 -22.21
N LEU A 340 12.76 14.13 -21.80
CA LEU A 340 13.84 14.67 -22.63
C LEU A 340 14.42 13.62 -23.60
N ASN A 341 14.43 12.33 -23.24
CA ASN A 341 14.79 11.29 -24.20
C ASN A 341 13.76 11.14 -25.33
N GLU A 342 12.45 11.23 -25.08
CA GLU A 342 11.40 11.19 -26.12
C GLU A 342 11.68 12.19 -27.27
N GLY A 343 12.16 13.38 -26.93
CA GLY A 343 12.55 14.38 -27.92
C GLY A 343 13.84 14.02 -28.65
N VAL A 344 14.84 13.52 -27.92
CA VAL A 344 16.26 13.51 -28.31
C VAL A 344 16.74 12.16 -28.88
N ASN A 345 16.25 11.03 -28.37
CA ASN A 345 16.64 9.66 -28.74
C ASN A 345 18.13 9.32 -28.50
N ASP A 346 18.76 9.96 -27.49
CA ASP A 346 20.06 9.57 -26.92
C ASP A 346 20.00 9.73 -25.39
N ILE A 347 19.34 8.77 -24.75
CA ILE A 347 19.17 8.69 -23.29
C ILE A 347 20.50 8.83 -22.53
N LYS A 348 21.60 8.36 -23.12
CA LYS A 348 22.93 8.41 -22.52
C LYS A 348 23.50 9.83 -22.53
N ALA A 349 23.38 10.54 -23.63
CA ALA A 349 23.75 11.96 -23.69
C ALA A 349 22.84 12.81 -22.80
N VAL A 350 21.52 12.60 -22.80
CA VAL A 350 20.56 13.29 -21.93
C VAL A 350 20.94 13.10 -20.45
N ALA A 351 21.05 11.85 -19.98
CA ALA A 351 21.44 11.55 -18.60
C ALA A 351 22.81 12.12 -18.24
N THR A 352 23.79 12.08 -19.16
CA THR A 352 25.13 12.65 -18.94
C THR A 352 25.09 14.17 -18.81
N VAL A 353 24.30 14.89 -19.62
CA VAL A 353 24.17 16.35 -19.51
C VAL A 353 23.48 16.72 -18.19
N LEU A 354 22.34 16.08 -17.88
CA LEU A 354 21.59 16.32 -16.65
C LEU A 354 22.44 16.09 -15.40
N MET A 355 23.07 14.91 -15.27
CA MET A 355 23.88 14.53 -14.11
C MET A 355 25.04 15.50 -13.82
N ASN A 356 25.67 16.06 -14.87
CA ASN A 356 26.83 16.94 -14.72
C ASN A 356 26.48 18.43 -14.63
N ASN A 357 25.24 18.85 -14.93
CA ASN A 357 24.89 20.27 -15.06
C ASN A 357 23.64 20.71 -14.28
N VAL A 358 22.79 19.78 -13.86
CA VAL A 358 21.50 20.03 -13.18
C VAL A 358 21.52 19.36 -11.80
N LYS A 359 21.34 20.15 -10.76
CA LYS A 359 21.31 19.66 -9.38
C LYS A 359 19.96 19.05 -9.00
N PRO A 360 19.86 18.20 -7.96
CA PRO A 360 18.59 17.61 -7.51
C PRO A 360 17.48 18.63 -7.26
N GLU A 361 17.81 19.79 -6.68
CA GLU A 361 16.84 20.85 -6.38
C GLU A 361 16.37 21.67 -7.60
N GLU A 362 16.96 21.47 -8.78
CA GLU A 362 16.62 22.21 -10.01
C GLU A 362 15.61 21.47 -10.91
N TYR A 363 15.33 20.18 -10.67
CA TYR A 363 14.46 19.37 -11.55
C TYR A 363 12.99 19.82 -11.53
N SER A 364 12.53 20.44 -10.44
CA SER A 364 11.20 21.05 -10.33
C SER A 364 11.00 22.27 -11.22
N ASN A 365 12.07 22.89 -11.73
CA ASN A 365 11.99 24.05 -12.64
C ASN A 365 11.66 23.66 -14.10
N PHE A 366 11.68 22.37 -14.44
CA PHE A 366 11.39 21.86 -15.78
C PHE A 366 9.88 21.77 -16.03
N SER A 367 9.21 22.93 -16.15
CA SER A 367 7.77 23.03 -16.43
C SER A 367 7.38 22.37 -17.76
N GLU A 368 7.82 22.95 -18.89
CA GLU A 368 7.68 22.35 -20.23
C GLU A 368 9.03 21.79 -20.71
N LEU A 369 9.06 20.53 -21.18
CA LEU A 369 10.31 19.89 -21.61
C LEU A 369 10.76 20.30 -23.02
N LYS A 370 9.89 20.90 -23.83
CA LYS A 370 10.16 21.21 -25.25
C LYS A 370 11.33 22.19 -25.48
N PRO A 371 11.49 23.32 -24.75
CA PRO A 371 12.64 24.21 -24.92
C PRO A 371 13.98 23.53 -24.58
N TYR A 372 14.02 22.79 -23.48
CA TYR A 372 15.19 22.02 -23.04
C TYR A 372 15.56 20.92 -24.05
N ASN A 373 14.56 20.25 -24.63
CA ASN A 373 14.72 19.29 -25.72
C ASN A 373 15.39 19.92 -26.95
N SER A 374 15.02 21.14 -27.33
CA SER A 374 15.67 21.85 -28.45
C SER A 374 17.13 22.18 -28.15
N LEU A 375 17.45 22.65 -26.94
CA LEU A 375 18.84 22.90 -26.52
C LEU A 375 19.69 21.61 -26.49
N LEU A 376 19.11 20.48 -26.05
CA LEU A 376 19.80 19.19 -26.03
C LEU A 376 20.04 18.62 -27.44
N LYS A 377 19.08 18.77 -28.36
CA LYS A 377 19.26 18.39 -29.78
C LYS A 377 20.44 19.10 -30.41
N GLU A 378 20.53 20.41 -30.28
CA GLU A 378 21.62 21.18 -30.87
C GLU A 378 22.98 20.85 -30.22
N PHE A 379 23.00 20.45 -28.95
CA PHE A 379 24.23 19.93 -28.33
C PHE A 379 24.65 18.54 -28.84
N ILE A 380 23.70 17.63 -29.06
CA ILE A 380 23.98 16.27 -29.56
C ILE A 380 24.32 16.27 -31.06
N ASN A 381 23.69 17.16 -31.83
CA ASN A 381 24.12 17.56 -33.17
C ASN A 381 25.49 18.30 -33.17
N ASN A 382 26.04 18.61 -31.99
CA ASN A 382 27.30 19.33 -31.76
C ASN A 382 27.32 20.79 -32.28
N VAL A 383 26.15 21.35 -32.61
CA VAL A 383 25.96 22.73 -33.07
C VAL A 383 26.27 23.74 -31.96
N ILE A 384 25.90 23.46 -30.71
CA ILE A 384 26.26 24.26 -29.53
C ILE A 384 27.01 23.42 -28.47
N PRO A 385 27.95 23.99 -27.69
CA PRO A 385 28.61 23.29 -26.60
C PRO A 385 27.79 23.32 -25.29
N VAL A 386 28.08 22.38 -24.38
CA VAL A 386 27.30 22.13 -23.14
C VAL A 386 27.15 23.34 -22.22
N ASN A 387 28.09 24.30 -22.24
CA ASN A 387 27.96 25.54 -21.49
C ASN A 387 26.80 26.42 -21.97
N ILE A 388 26.49 26.42 -23.28
CA ILE A 388 25.34 27.14 -23.85
C ILE A 388 24.04 26.44 -23.47
N VAL A 389 24.01 25.11 -23.44
CA VAL A 389 22.87 24.34 -22.90
C VAL A 389 22.59 24.72 -21.45
N LYS A 390 23.61 24.74 -20.60
CA LYS A 390 23.48 25.10 -19.18
C LYS A 390 23.00 26.54 -18.98
N GLU A 391 23.51 27.48 -19.78
CA GLU A 391 23.08 28.88 -19.76
C GLU A 391 21.60 29.02 -20.21
N GLY A 392 21.21 28.34 -21.28
CA GLY A 392 19.83 28.26 -21.73
C GLY A 392 18.87 27.64 -20.71
N PHE A 393 19.29 26.58 -20.01
CA PHE A 393 18.50 25.95 -18.93
C PHE A 393 18.24 26.94 -17.78
N GLN A 394 19.29 27.64 -17.30
CA GLN A 394 19.16 28.61 -16.21
C GLN A 394 18.30 29.83 -16.61
N ASN A 395 18.36 30.25 -17.88
CA ASN A 395 17.47 31.28 -18.41
C ASN A 395 16.00 30.80 -18.43
N LEU A 396 15.74 29.56 -18.85
CA LEU A 396 14.40 28.95 -18.86
C LEU A 396 13.82 28.72 -17.45
N TYR A 397 14.66 28.35 -16.45
CA TYR A 397 14.24 28.29 -15.04
C TYR A 397 13.79 29.67 -14.53
N THR A 398 14.38 30.76 -15.05
CA THR A 398 14.12 32.14 -14.62
C THR A 398 12.93 32.76 -15.37
N ASN A 399 12.75 32.39 -16.64
CA ASN A 399 11.65 32.85 -17.48
C ASN A 399 11.26 31.75 -18.49
N ALA A 400 10.04 31.21 -18.36
CA ALA A 400 9.52 30.21 -19.29
C ALA A 400 9.35 30.76 -20.72
N ASP A 401 9.07 32.07 -20.87
CA ASP A 401 8.94 32.75 -22.16
C ASP A 401 10.30 33.18 -22.77
N PHE A 402 11.41 32.59 -22.33
CA PHE A 402 12.74 32.87 -22.86
C PHE A 402 12.88 32.36 -24.30
N ASP A 403 13.32 33.22 -25.23
CA ASP A 403 13.57 32.89 -26.62
C ASP A 403 14.81 32.00 -26.79
N TYR A 404 14.64 30.72 -26.46
CA TYR A 404 15.67 29.68 -26.61
C TYR A 404 16.06 29.48 -28.07
N GLU A 405 15.15 29.70 -29.03
CA GLU A 405 15.47 29.60 -30.46
C GLU A 405 16.40 30.74 -30.92
N GLY A 406 16.08 31.98 -30.55
CA GLY A 406 16.94 33.14 -30.80
C GLY A 406 18.29 33.02 -30.08
N PHE A 407 18.30 32.50 -28.86
CA PHE A 407 19.52 32.21 -28.11
C PHE A 407 20.39 31.12 -28.77
N ILE A 408 19.79 30.04 -29.28
CA ILE A 408 20.49 29.02 -30.09
C ILE A 408 21.07 29.68 -31.34
N LYS A 409 20.26 30.42 -32.11
CA LYS A 409 20.68 31.08 -33.36
C LYS A 409 21.82 32.09 -33.12
N ALA A 410 21.78 32.85 -32.03
CA ALA A 410 22.82 33.82 -31.65
C ALA A 410 24.14 33.18 -31.16
N ASN A 411 24.10 31.93 -30.68
CA ASN A 411 25.28 31.18 -30.24
C ASN A 411 25.75 30.14 -31.27
N THR A 412 25.09 30.02 -32.42
CA THR A 412 25.49 29.12 -33.51
C THR A 412 26.48 29.81 -34.43
N VAL A 413 27.53 29.08 -34.86
CA VAL A 413 28.56 29.57 -35.80
C VAL A 413 28.47 28.73 -37.08
N SER A 414 28.58 29.35 -38.26
CA SER A 414 28.40 28.61 -39.53
C SER A 414 29.60 27.71 -39.85
N GLU A 415 29.37 26.64 -40.62
CA GLU A 415 30.47 25.76 -41.07
C GLU A 415 31.54 26.54 -41.83
N ASP A 416 31.17 27.49 -42.71
CA ASP A 416 32.14 28.32 -43.44
C ASP A 416 33.09 29.10 -42.51
N GLN A 417 32.57 29.61 -41.39
CA GLN A 417 33.37 30.33 -40.38
C GLN A 417 34.29 29.37 -39.61
N ILE A 418 33.80 28.17 -39.30
CA ILE A 418 34.58 27.13 -38.63
C ILE A 418 35.68 26.60 -39.55
N ASP A 419 35.38 26.31 -40.81
CA ASP A 419 36.33 25.77 -41.78
C ASP A 419 37.37 26.81 -42.21
N ALA A 420 36.99 28.08 -42.35
CA ALA A 420 37.96 29.17 -42.56
C ALA A 420 38.94 29.28 -41.36
N ALA A 421 38.43 29.24 -40.12
CA ALA A 421 39.27 29.30 -38.92
C ALA A 421 40.13 28.04 -38.74
N VAL A 422 39.60 26.85 -39.03
CA VAL A 422 40.35 25.58 -39.00
C VAL A 422 41.45 25.60 -40.06
N ALA A 423 41.14 25.98 -41.31
CA ALA A 423 42.14 26.05 -42.39
C ALA A 423 43.27 27.03 -42.07
N GLU A 424 42.97 28.21 -41.52
CA GLU A 424 43.97 29.19 -41.11
C GLU A 424 44.87 28.66 -39.97
N ILE A 425 44.28 28.09 -38.92
CA ILE A 425 45.04 27.55 -37.78
C ILE A 425 45.86 26.31 -38.16
N VAL A 426 45.35 25.45 -39.03
CA VAL A 426 46.08 24.30 -39.61
C VAL A 426 47.26 24.79 -40.45
N ALA A 427 47.07 25.79 -41.31
CA ALA A 427 48.15 26.38 -42.09
C ALA A 427 49.23 27.08 -41.22
N ALA A 428 48.83 27.71 -40.11
CA ALA A 428 49.73 28.39 -39.19
C ALA A 428 50.55 27.45 -38.27
N ASN A 429 50.12 26.20 -38.07
CA ASN A 429 50.71 25.26 -37.10
C ASN A 429 51.29 23.98 -37.76
N THR A 430 52.08 24.14 -38.82
CA THR A 430 52.60 23.04 -39.67
C THR A 430 53.32 21.91 -38.93
N GLU A 431 54.06 22.20 -37.86
CA GLU A 431 54.71 21.17 -37.03
C GLU A 431 53.69 20.26 -36.33
N ILE A 432 52.61 20.85 -35.80
CA ILE A 432 51.55 20.14 -35.08
C ILE A 432 50.75 19.27 -36.05
N VAL A 433 50.44 19.80 -37.25
CA VAL A 433 49.80 19.05 -38.34
C VAL A 433 50.67 17.88 -38.81
N THR A 434 51.99 18.08 -38.90
CA THR A 434 52.96 17.02 -39.22
C THR A 434 53.01 15.93 -38.14
N ALA A 435 52.82 16.28 -36.86
CA ALA A 435 52.73 15.30 -35.78
C ALA A 435 51.41 14.50 -35.82
N ILE A 436 50.29 15.15 -36.18
CA ILE A 436 48.98 14.49 -36.33
C ILE A 436 49.01 13.48 -37.48
N THR A 437 49.53 13.85 -38.66
CA THR A 437 49.65 12.95 -39.83
C THR A 437 50.68 11.84 -39.62
N ARG A 438 51.65 12.01 -38.72
CA ARG A 438 52.54 10.93 -38.23
C ARG A 438 51.91 10.07 -37.11
N GLY A 439 50.60 10.17 -36.89
CA GLY A 439 49.83 9.31 -35.99
C GLY A 439 49.58 9.88 -34.58
N ASN A 440 50.15 11.02 -34.21
CA ASN A 440 49.92 11.62 -32.89
C ASN A 440 48.65 12.47 -32.86
N GLN A 441 47.49 11.83 -33.01
CA GLN A 441 46.16 12.47 -33.00
C GLN A 441 45.79 13.18 -31.68
N GLY A 442 46.59 13.01 -30.61
CA GLY A 442 46.47 13.79 -29.39
C GLY A 442 46.83 15.27 -29.60
N GLN A 443 47.77 15.58 -30.50
CA GLN A 443 48.23 16.94 -30.76
C GLN A 443 47.14 17.88 -31.30
N ALA A 444 46.07 17.34 -31.93
CA ALA A 444 44.92 18.13 -32.36
C ALA A 444 44.28 18.95 -31.22
N GLY A 445 44.34 18.45 -29.97
CA GLY A 445 43.84 19.17 -28.79
C GLY A 445 44.54 20.50 -28.49
N ARG A 446 45.75 20.74 -29.02
CA ARG A 446 46.46 22.02 -28.88
C ARG A 446 45.97 23.11 -29.83
N LEU A 447 45.30 22.72 -30.92
CA LEU A 447 44.78 23.63 -31.93
C LEU A 447 43.34 24.07 -31.63
N VAL A 448 42.56 23.24 -30.92
CA VAL A 448 41.16 23.54 -30.55
C VAL A 448 41.02 24.92 -29.86
N PRO A 449 41.84 25.30 -28.85
CA PRO A 449 41.72 26.61 -28.20
C PRO A 449 42.03 27.79 -29.14
N GLN A 450 42.91 27.60 -30.14
CA GLN A 450 43.26 28.65 -31.11
C GLN A 450 42.10 28.91 -32.08
N VAL A 451 41.40 27.85 -32.53
CA VAL A 451 40.19 27.98 -33.37
C VAL A 451 39.05 28.61 -32.55
N MET A 452 38.81 28.15 -31.31
CA MET A 452 37.79 28.71 -30.42
C MET A 452 38.00 30.21 -30.12
N ALA A 453 39.26 30.66 -30.04
CA ALA A 453 39.59 32.08 -29.88
C ALA A 453 39.19 32.95 -31.09
N LYS A 454 39.01 32.36 -32.28
CA LYS A 454 38.51 33.05 -33.49
C LYS A 454 37.01 32.84 -33.74
N THR A 455 36.46 31.67 -33.44
CA THR A 455 35.03 31.38 -33.67
C THR A 455 34.12 31.78 -32.50
N GLY A 456 34.68 32.05 -31.32
CA GLY A 456 33.92 32.38 -30.11
C GLY A 456 33.38 31.15 -29.36
N LYS A 457 32.52 31.40 -28.36
CA LYS A 457 31.99 30.38 -27.44
C LYS A 457 31.02 29.36 -28.08
N GLY A 458 30.61 29.57 -29.33
CA GLY A 458 29.49 28.87 -29.95
C GLY A 458 29.75 27.47 -30.50
N VAL A 459 31.01 27.05 -30.63
CA VAL A 459 31.36 25.82 -31.38
C VAL A 459 31.71 24.66 -30.45
N SER A 460 31.19 23.46 -30.75
CA SER A 460 31.66 22.23 -30.11
C SER A 460 33.14 21.98 -30.40
N GLY A 461 33.96 21.91 -29.34
CA GLY A 461 35.37 21.53 -29.43
C GLY A 461 35.59 20.13 -30.04
N LYS A 462 34.56 19.26 -30.03
CA LYS A 462 34.56 17.98 -30.74
C LYS A 462 34.52 18.18 -32.26
N ILE A 463 33.61 19.02 -32.78
CA ILE A 463 33.58 19.38 -34.21
C ILE A 463 34.89 20.02 -34.64
N ILE A 464 35.45 20.95 -33.85
CA ILE A 464 36.74 21.56 -34.18
C ILE A 464 37.84 20.49 -34.28
N ARG A 465 37.93 19.58 -33.29
CA ARG A 465 38.91 18.49 -33.32
C ARG A 465 38.68 17.52 -34.49
N GLU A 466 37.43 17.22 -34.82
CA GLU A 466 37.07 16.32 -35.92
C GLU A 466 37.28 16.95 -37.30
N LYS A 467 37.01 18.25 -37.49
CA LYS A 467 37.35 18.98 -38.73
C LYS A 467 38.88 19.12 -38.89
N ILE A 468 39.63 19.36 -37.81
CA ILE A 468 41.10 19.33 -37.83
C ILE A 468 41.61 17.93 -38.23
N LEU A 469 41.05 16.86 -37.67
CA LEU A 469 41.43 15.49 -38.03
C LEU A 469 40.98 15.09 -39.44
N ALA A 470 39.81 15.52 -39.90
CA ALA A 470 39.29 15.24 -41.24
C ALA A 470 40.04 16.02 -42.33
N ALA A 471 40.47 17.26 -42.04
CA ALA A 471 41.42 17.99 -42.87
C ALA A 471 42.80 17.28 -42.97
N CYS A 472 43.14 16.45 -41.97
CA CYS A 472 44.30 15.55 -42.02
C CYS A 472 44.01 14.14 -42.60
N SER A 473 42.75 13.74 -42.81
CA SER A 473 42.37 12.42 -43.35
C SER A 473 40.92 12.39 -43.90
N GLY A 474 40.78 12.27 -45.22
CA GLY A 474 39.49 12.31 -45.93
C GLY A 474 38.58 11.09 -45.70
N LYS A 475 37.25 11.33 -45.79
CA LYS A 475 36.17 10.34 -45.63
C LYS A 475 35.68 9.74 -46.96
N ALA A 476 35.01 8.60 -46.88
CA ALA A 476 33.93 8.18 -47.79
C ALA A 476 32.85 7.42 -46.98
N ALA A 477 31.57 7.52 -47.37
CA ALA A 477 30.43 6.84 -46.74
C ALA A 477 29.22 6.79 -47.70
N GLN A 478 28.40 5.73 -47.63
CA GLN A 478 27.13 5.47 -48.36
C GLN A 478 26.58 4.07 -47.92
N THR A 479 25.29 3.69 -47.87
CA THR A 479 23.95 4.37 -47.87
C THR A 479 22.85 3.33 -47.50
N GLU A 480 21.64 3.79 -47.11
CA GLU A 480 20.23 3.34 -47.43
C GLU A 480 19.92 1.86 -47.86
N ASN A 481 18.74 1.20 -47.74
CA ASN A 481 17.37 1.36 -47.15
C ASN A 481 16.69 -0.07 -47.14
N GLU A 482 15.39 -0.45 -47.13
CA GLU A 482 14.02 0.17 -47.10
C GLU A 482 12.92 -0.89 -46.73
N GLY A 483 11.69 -0.46 -46.37
CA GLY A 483 10.42 -1.26 -46.36
C GLY A 483 10.16 -2.20 -45.15
N GLU A 484 9.02 -2.24 -44.45
CA GLU A 484 7.56 -2.23 -44.74
C GLU A 484 6.96 -3.52 -45.35
N ASN A 485 5.98 -4.17 -44.67
CA ASN A 485 4.54 -3.95 -44.92
C ASN A 485 3.58 -4.66 -43.90
N THR A 486 2.26 -4.66 -44.18
CA THR A 486 1.12 -4.82 -43.23
C THR A 486 0.14 -5.97 -43.54
N GLN A 487 -0.70 -6.36 -42.55
CA GLN A 487 -2.17 -6.65 -42.59
C GLN A 487 -2.61 -7.56 -41.41
N LYS A 488 -3.61 -7.25 -40.55
CA LYS A 488 -5.09 -7.08 -40.70
C LYS A 488 -5.90 -8.40 -40.75
N GLY A 489 -6.79 -8.60 -39.77
CA GLY A 489 -7.86 -9.64 -39.74
C GLY A 489 -8.72 -9.55 -38.47
N VAL A 490 -10.04 -9.76 -38.55
CA VAL A 490 -11.02 -9.52 -37.45
C VAL A 490 -12.23 -10.47 -37.57
N THR A 491 -12.73 -11.05 -36.45
CA THR A 491 -14.17 -11.30 -36.21
C THR A 491 -14.49 -11.61 -34.73
N LYS A 492 -15.77 -11.49 -34.35
CA LYS A 492 -16.36 -11.82 -33.03
C LYS A 492 -17.21 -13.10 -33.12
N GLU A 493 -17.49 -13.77 -31.99
CA GLU A 493 -18.83 -13.76 -31.33
C GLU A 493 -18.84 -14.64 -30.05
N ALA A 494 -19.98 -14.68 -29.33
CA ALA A 494 -20.07 -15.17 -27.95
C ALA A 494 -21.37 -15.91 -27.61
N LYS A 495 -21.31 -16.83 -26.63
CA LYS A 495 -22.36 -17.43 -25.77
C LYS A 495 -21.75 -18.63 -25.03
N LYS A 496 -22.30 -19.17 -23.93
CA LYS A 496 -23.01 -18.61 -22.75
C LYS A 496 -22.95 -19.73 -21.69
N ARG A 497 -22.75 -19.42 -20.41
CA ARG A 497 -22.84 -20.44 -19.33
C ARG A 497 -24.29 -20.88 -19.10
N ASP A 498 -24.43 -22.08 -18.55
CA ASP A 498 -25.59 -22.51 -17.78
C ASP A 498 -25.12 -22.99 -16.39
N LEU A 499 -26.02 -23.04 -15.41
CA LEU A 499 -25.74 -23.30 -14.01
C LEU A 499 -26.70 -24.35 -13.45
N ASN A 500 -26.19 -25.32 -12.69
CA ASN A 500 -27.05 -26.27 -11.98
C ASN A 500 -27.83 -25.55 -10.87
N ASP A 501 -29.14 -25.80 -10.81
CA ASP A 501 -30.10 -25.01 -10.05
C ASP A 501 -30.44 -25.63 -8.68
N ASP A 502 -29.86 -25.08 -7.63
CA ASP A 502 -30.29 -25.23 -6.23
C ASP A 502 -30.86 -23.87 -5.75
N THR A 503 -31.94 -23.41 -6.39
CA THR A 503 -32.35 -21.99 -6.52
C THR A 503 -32.08 -21.11 -5.30
N PRO A 504 -31.01 -20.28 -5.33
CA PRO A 504 -30.75 -19.29 -4.30
C PRO A 504 -31.89 -18.28 -4.16
N SER A 505 -32.01 -17.67 -2.98
CA SER A 505 -32.64 -16.35 -2.91
C SER A 505 -31.88 -15.43 -3.87
N LYS A 506 -32.60 -14.62 -4.68
CA LYS A 506 -31.99 -13.70 -5.65
C LYS A 506 -30.98 -12.73 -5.04
N TYR A 507 -30.96 -12.61 -3.71
CA TYR A 507 -30.05 -11.78 -2.93
C TYR A 507 -28.80 -12.49 -2.39
N GLN A 508 -28.56 -13.79 -2.62
CA GLN A 508 -27.34 -14.47 -2.11
C GLN A 508 -26.03 -13.91 -2.72
N ASP A 509 -26.04 -13.54 -4.00
CA ASP A 509 -24.90 -12.94 -4.71
C ASP A 509 -25.07 -11.43 -4.96
N VAL A 510 -26.04 -10.76 -4.31
CA VAL A 510 -26.32 -9.34 -4.55
C VAL A 510 -25.27 -8.47 -3.85
N ARG A 511 -24.38 -7.91 -4.67
CA ARG A 511 -23.31 -6.99 -4.28
C ARG A 511 -23.69 -5.57 -4.65
N ILE A 512 -24.48 -4.91 -3.80
CA ILE A 512 -24.84 -3.49 -4.01
C ILE A 512 -23.74 -2.61 -3.43
N VAL A 513 -22.86 -2.12 -4.30
CA VAL A 513 -21.85 -1.11 -3.95
C VAL A 513 -22.44 0.29 -4.12
N LYS A 514 -22.25 1.16 -3.12
CA LYS A 514 -22.66 2.58 -3.17
C LYS A 514 -21.65 3.50 -2.50
N ASP A 515 -21.56 4.72 -3.02
CA ASP A 515 -20.83 5.83 -2.39
C ASP A 515 -21.50 6.35 -1.10
N THR A 516 -22.75 5.94 -0.81
CA THR A 516 -23.46 6.31 0.42
C THR A 516 -24.51 5.26 0.76
N TYR A 517 -24.32 4.54 1.89
CA TYR A 517 -25.28 3.55 2.41
C TYR A 517 -26.27 4.13 3.42
N ARG A 518 -25.94 5.27 4.04
CA ARG A 518 -26.80 6.00 4.98
C ARG A 518 -26.52 7.50 4.93
N THR A 519 -27.55 8.28 5.23
CA THR A 519 -27.49 9.75 5.38
C THR A 519 -27.55 10.17 6.86
N HIS A 520 -28.22 9.35 7.68
CA HIS A 520 -28.47 9.59 9.10
C HIS A 520 -28.33 8.26 9.85
N ARG A 521 -28.06 8.30 11.16
CA ARG A 521 -28.23 7.16 12.06
C ARG A 521 -29.63 7.23 12.68
N ILE A 522 -30.19 6.10 13.11
CA ILE A 522 -31.55 6.05 13.66
C ILE A 522 -31.76 7.00 14.87
N PRO A 523 -30.81 7.14 15.83
CA PRO A 523 -30.91 8.12 16.92
C PRO A 523 -31.09 9.56 16.47
N ASP A 524 -30.50 9.93 15.32
CA ASP A 524 -30.48 11.30 14.81
C ASP A 524 -31.81 11.67 14.13
N VAL A 525 -32.65 10.69 13.77
CA VAL A 525 -33.96 10.93 13.12
C VAL A 525 -34.99 11.37 14.15
N SER A 526 -35.66 12.49 13.88
CA SER A 526 -36.69 13.11 14.74
C SER A 526 -37.88 13.65 13.93
N LYS A 527 -38.82 14.37 14.58
CA LYS A 527 -39.89 15.09 13.86
C LYS A 527 -39.35 16.25 12.99
N GLU A 528 -38.13 16.72 13.21
CA GLU A 528 -37.49 17.74 12.39
C GLU A 528 -37.19 17.22 10.97
N ASN A 529 -37.15 15.89 10.78
CA ASN A 529 -36.97 15.26 9.48
C ASN A 529 -38.29 15.03 8.71
N LEU A 530 -39.44 15.49 9.21
CA LEU A 530 -40.73 15.28 8.53
C LEU A 530 -40.72 15.83 7.09
N ASN A 531 -41.18 14.99 6.16
CA ASN A 531 -41.16 15.18 4.71
C ASN A 531 -39.78 15.19 4.04
N GLN A 532 -38.68 15.01 4.79
CA GLN A 532 -37.35 14.83 4.20
C GLN A 532 -37.18 13.42 3.64
N GLU A 533 -36.44 13.29 2.54
CA GLU A 533 -36.01 11.99 2.02
C GLU A 533 -34.66 11.61 2.65
N LEU A 534 -34.63 10.49 3.37
CA LEU A 534 -33.45 9.97 4.04
C LEU A 534 -33.07 8.60 3.47
N THR A 535 -31.78 8.26 3.54
CA THR A 535 -31.32 6.86 3.50
C THR A 535 -30.90 6.42 4.90
N LEU A 536 -31.43 5.30 5.37
CA LEU A 536 -31.07 4.63 6.63
C LEU A 536 -30.51 3.24 6.34
N GLY A 537 -29.41 2.87 6.99
CA GLY A 537 -28.75 1.57 6.84
C GLY A 537 -28.68 0.82 8.17
N GLY A 538 -28.97 -0.49 8.16
CA GLY A 538 -28.96 -1.31 9.38
C GLY A 538 -29.42 -2.76 9.15
N TRP A 539 -29.65 -3.45 10.26
CA TRP A 539 -30.16 -4.82 10.29
C TRP A 539 -31.68 -4.86 10.40
N ILE A 540 -32.31 -5.80 9.69
CA ILE A 540 -33.70 -6.18 9.92
C ILE A 540 -33.81 -6.79 11.32
N ALA A 541 -34.60 -6.18 12.21
CA ALA A 541 -34.88 -6.71 13.54
C ALA A 541 -36.25 -7.43 13.62
N SER A 542 -37.16 -7.14 12.69
CA SER A 542 -38.34 -7.95 12.37
C SER A 542 -38.97 -7.51 11.03
N ILE A 543 -39.68 -8.41 10.37
CA ILE A 543 -40.57 -8.11 9.24
C ILE A 543 -42.02 -8.48 9.62
N ARG A 544 -42.98 -7.68 9.18
CA ARG A 544 -44.42 -7.92 9.32
C ARG A 544 -45.09 -7.76 7.95
N ASP A 545 -45.50 -8.87 7.36
CA ASP A 545 -46.10 -8.95 6.03
C ASP A 545 -47.63 -8.89 6.08
N HIS A 546 -48.23 -8.00 5.28
CA HIS A 546 -49.66 -7.82 5.08
C HIS A 546 -50.05 -7.85 3.58
N GLY A 547 -49.20 -8.41 2.70
CA GLY A 547 -49.44 -8.64 1.28
C GLY A 547 -49.10 -7.44 0.38
N GLU A 548 -49.98 -6.44 0.34
CA GLU A 548 -49.75 -5.19 -0.41
C GLU A 548 -48.84 -4.20 0.34
N LEU A 549 -48.58 -4.50 1.62
CA LEU A 549 -47.95 -3.66 2.62
C LEU A 549 -47.05 -4.52 3.50
N VAL A 550 -45.78 -4.12 3.66
CA VAL A 550 -44.81 -4.78 4.55
C VAL A 550 -44.20 -3.73 5.47
N PHE A 551 -44.16 -4.01 6.77
CA PHE A 551 -43.42 -3.21 7.73
C PHE A 551 -42.10 -3.90 8.09
N ILE A 552 -41.00 -3.16 8.01
CA ILE A 552 -39.67 -3.62 8.42
C ILE A 552 -39.25 -2.80 9.63
N ASP A 553 -38.93 -3.48 10.72
CA ASP A 553 -38.36 -2.87 11.92
C ASP A 553 -36.83 -2.83 11.74
N LEU A 554 -36.29 -1.71 11.23
CA LEU A 554 -34.87 -1.53 10.95
C LEU A 554 -34.12 -1.10 12.22
N ARG A 555 -32.97 -1.70 12.51
CA ARG A 555 -32.14 -1.41 13.71
C ARG A 555 -30.70 -1.12 13.32
N ASP A 556 -30.08 -0.10 13.91
CA ASP A 556 -28.67 0.24 13.69
C ASP A 556 -27.77 -0.02 14.93
N ALA A 557 -26.52 0.42 14.82
CA ALA A 557 -25.48 0.40 15.86
C ALA A 557 -25.95 0.83 17.27
N SER A 558 -26.89 1.77 17.36
CA SER A 558 -27.42 2.26 18.64
C SER A 558 -28.24 1.20 19.39
N ASN A 559 -28.86 0.26 18.67
CA ASN A 559 -29.97 -0.59 19.12
C ASN A 559 -31.30 0.18 19.33
N GLU A 560 -31.45 1.37 18.75
CA GLU A 560 -32.78 1.91 18.45
C GLU A 560 -33.37 1.24 17.20
N VAL A 561 -34.69 1.29 17.07
CA VAL A 561 -35.47 0.70 15.98
C VAL A 561 -36.29 1.79 15.30
N PHE A 562 -36.28 1.79 13.97
CA PHE A 562 -37.11 2.67 13.13
C PHE A 562 -38.04 1.82 12.26
N GLN A 563 -39.32 2.20 12.16
CA GLN A 563 -40.26 1.51 11.28
C GLN A 563 -40.11 2.04 9.85
N VAL A 564 -39.87 1.12 8.94
CA VAL A 564 -39.93 1.32 7.49
C VAL A 564 -41.26 0.74 7.01
N ARG A 565 -41.99 1.51 6.20
CA ARG A 565 -43.20 1.09 5.52
C ARG A 565 -42.91 0.88 4.04
N VAL A 566 -43.20 -0.32 3.54
CA VAL A 566 -42.99 -0.72 2.15
C VAL A 566 -44.34 -1.05 1.54
N THR A 567 -44.66 -0.48 0.38
CA THR A 567 -45.91 -0.74 -0.35
C THR A 567 -45.61 -1.16 -1.78
N ARG A 568 -46.46 -2.04 -2.33
CA ARG A 568 -46.22 -2.69 -3.64
C ARG A 568 -46.19 -1.71 -4.83
N ASP A 569 -46.78 -0.52 -4.69
CA ASP A 569 -46.72 0.56 -5.67
C ASP A 569 -45.36 1.27 -5.73
N GLN A 570 -44.67 1.39 -4.58
CA GLN A 570 -43.35 2.00 -4.48
C GLN A 570 -42.23 0.97 -4.76
N VAL A 571 -42.32 -0.21 -4.16
CA VAL A 571 -41.28 -1.25 -4.23
C VAL A 571 -41.85 -2.54 -4.81
N LYS A 572 -41.54 -2.78 -6.10
CA LYS A 572 -42.04 -3.93 -6.88
C LYS A 572 -41.62 -5.29 -6.33
N ASP A 573 -40.48 -5.33 -5.65
CA ASP A 573 -39.82 -6.54 -5.15
C ASP A 573 -40.28 -6.93 -3.73
N ILE A 574 -41.40 -6.37 -3.25
CA ILE A 574 -41.93 -6.51 -1.89
C ILE A 574 -42.03 -7.96 -1.41
N ASP A 575 -42.43 -8.90 -2.28
CA ASP A 575 -42.58 -10.33 -1.97
C ASP A 575 -41.26 -11.03 -1.63
N ASP A 576 -40.14 -10.59 -2.20
CA ASP A 576 -38.81 -11.13 -1.90
C ASP A 576 -38.16 -10.41 -0.71
N ILE A 577 -38.50 -9.14 -0.49
CA ILE A 577 -38.12 -8.37 0.70
C ILE A 577 -38.82 -8.96 1.94
N ALA A 578 -40.09 -9.35 1.83
CA ALA A 578 -40.85 -10.04 2.87
C ALA A 578 -40.23 -11.38 3.31
N ARG A 579 -39.40 -12.00 2.45
CA ARG A 579 -38.70 -13.27 2.70
C ARG A 579 -37.30 -13.10 3.30
N LEU A 580 -36.83 -11.87 3.52
CA LEU A 580 -35.57 -11.62 4.20
C LEU A 580 -35.66 -12.03 5.68
N LYS A 581 -34.51 -12.38 6.26
CA LYS A 581 -34.41 -12.89 7.63
C LYS A 581 -33.94 -11.80 8.59
N ASP A 582 -34.23 -11.99 9.88
CA ASP A 582 -33.63 -11.18 10.94
C ASP A 582 -32.09 -11.18 10.83
N GLU A 583 -31.49 -10.02 11.15
CA GLU A 583 -30.08 -9.65 10.94
C GLU A 583 -29.62 -9.57 9.47
N SER A 584 -30.50 -9.70 8.45
CA SER A 584 -30.14 -9.27 7.09
C SER A 584 -29.86 -7.77 7.07
N VAL A 585 -28.81 -7.34 6.36
CA VAL A 585 -28.39 -5.94 6.27
C VAL A 585 -29.04 -5.30 5.05
N ILE A 586 -29.74 -4.18 5.27
CA ILE A 586 -30.37 -3.40 4.20
C ILE A 586 -30.04 -1.91 4.32
N ALA A 587 -30.03 -1.22 3.18
CA ALA A 587 -30.18 0.23 3.12
C ALA A 587 -31.56 0.55 2.54
N VAL A 588 -32.25 1.50 3.16
CA VAL A 588 -33.60 1.93 2.80
C VAL A 588 -33.57 3.42 2.52
N LYS A 589 -33.95 3.82 1.31
CA LYS A 589 -34.18 5.22 0.94
C LYS A 589 -35.69 5.49 0.93
N GLY A 590 -36.10 6.63 1.47
CA GLY A 590 -37.53 6.96 1.56
C GLY A 590 -37.83 8.23 2.34
N GLN A 591 -39.10 8.62 2.35
CA GLN A 591 -39.55 9.86 2.98
C GLN A 591 -40.04 9.62 4.42
N VAL A 592 -39.58 10.43 5.37
CA VAL A 592 -40.07 10.37 6.76
C VAL A 592 -41.42 11.07 6.87
N ILE A 593 -42.42 10.39 7.41
CA ILE A 593 -43.78 10.89 7.61
C ILE A 593 -44.25 10.73 9.06
N GLU A 594 -45.32 11.44 9.41
CA GLU A 594 -46.08 11.19 10.63
C GLU A 594 -47.08 10.05 10.39
N ARG A 595 -47.28 9.19 11.39
CA ARG A 595 -48.22 8.06 11.31
C ARG A 595 -49.67 8.50 11.44
N ALA A 596 -50.59 7.66 10.98
CA ALA A 596 -51.98 7.78 11.38
C ALA A 596 -52.12 7.62 12.90
N ALA A 597 -53.12 8.27 13.50
CA ALA A 597 -53.30 8.31 14.96
C ALA A 597 -53.42 6.91 15.60
N ASP A 598 -54.01 5.96 14.88
CA ASP A 598 -54.23 4.58 15.32
C ASP A 598 -52.96 3.69 15.19
N ASP A 599 -51.96 4.12 14.39
CA ASP A 599 -50.70 3.41 14.12
C ASP A 599 -49.51 3.87 15.00
N ILE A 600 -49.77 4.79 15.94
CA ILE A 600 -48.76 5.34 16.85
C ILE A 600 -48.30 4.26 17.85
N ASN A 601 -46.99 4.02 17.92
CA ASN A 601 -46.39 3.08 18.88
C ASN A 601 -45.76 3.81 20.08
N PRO A 602 -46.46 3.98 21.22
CA PRO A 602 -45.94 4.72 22.38
C PRO A 602 -44.72 4.07 23.05
N ASN A 603 -44.35 2.84 22.68
CA ASN A 603 -43.21 2.11 23.24
C ASN A 603 -41.88 2.44 22.56
N THR A 604 -41.86 3.31 21.54
CA THR A 604 -40.65 3.64 20.76
C THR A 604 -40.48 5.15 20.62
N ARG A 605 -39.24 5.66 20.74
CA ARG A 605 -38.90 7.10 20.63
C ARG A 605 -39.46 7.74 19.35
N THR A 606 -39.40 6.99 18.25
CA THR A 606 -39.81 7.35 16.91
C THR A 606 -41.22 6.86 16.56
N GLY A 607 -42.00 6.35 17.52
CA GLY A 607 -43.28 5.69 17.27
C GLY A 607 -44.41 6.56 16.73
N ASN A 608 -44.23 7.88 16.66
CA ASN A 608 -45.13 8.82 15.98
C ASN A 608 -44.79 8.97 14.48
N ILE A 609 -43.64 8.48 14.04
CA ILE A 609 -43.12 8.64 12.67
C ILE A 609 -42.71 7.29 12.06
N GLU A 610 -42.61 7.26 10.74
CA GLU A 610 -42.08 6.12 9.98
C GLU A 610 -41.48 6.62 8.66
N LEU A 611 -40.73 5.75 7.97
CA LEU A 611 -40.14 6.06 6.67
C LEU A 611 -40.82 5.23 5.58
N VAL A 612 -41.46 5.90 4.62
CA VAL A 612 -42.05 5.23 3.45
C VAL A 612 -40.95 4.98 2.45
N ALA A 613 -40.62 3.70 2.22
CA ALA A 613 -39.53 3.31 1.34
C ALA A 613 -39.85 3.63 -0.13
N SER A 614 -39.02 4.46 -0.76
CA SER A 614 -38.99 4.68 -2.21
C SER A 614 -38.03 3.71 -2.91
N HIS A 615 -37.02 3.20 -2.20
CA HIS A 615 -36.08 2.18 -2.70
C HIS A 615 -35.46 1.37 -1.54
N ILE A 616 -35.20 0.08 -1.77
CA ILE A 616 -34.53 -0.81 -0.80
C ILE A 616 -33.39 -1.56 -1.48
N ASP A 617 -32.22 -1.52 -0.84
CA ASP A 617 -31.03 -2.28 -1.19
C ASP A 617 -30.79 -3.38 -0.16
N VAL A 618 -30.71 -4.64 -0.62
CA VAL A 618 -30.29 -5.75 0.24
C VAL A 618 -28.77 -5.86 0.13
N LEU A 619 -28.06 -5.52 1.21
CA LEU A 619 -26.59 -5.43 1.22
C LEU A 619 -25.94 -6.74 1.67
N ASN A 620 -26.59 -7.49 2.55
CA ASN A 620 -26.17 -8.82 2.99
C ASN A 620 -27.38 -9.63 3.49
N VAL A 621 -27.45 -10.93 3.17
CA VAL A 621 -28.54 -11.81 3.58
C VAL A 621 -28.11 -12.69 4.75
N SER A 622 -28.84 -12.60 5.86
CA SER A 622 -28.58 -13.44 7.03
C SER A 622 -28.88 -14.92 6.75
N LYS A 623 -28.08 -15.79 7.36
CA LYS A 623 -28.36 -17.24 7.42
C LYS A 623 -29.50 -17.50 8.42
N ASN A 624 -29.86 -18.75 8.66
CA ASN A 624 -30.75 -19.04 9.79
C ASN A 624 -30.00 -18.72 11.08
N LEU A 625 -30.55 -17.83 11.92
CA LEU A 625 -29.94 -17.51 13.20
C LEU A 625 -30.01 -18.71 14.16
N PRO A 626 -28.98 -18.94 15.00
CA PRO A 626 -28.98 -20.01 16.00
C PRO A 626 -29.98 -19.77 17.13
N PHE A 627 -30.42 -18.52 17.32
CA PHE A 627 -31.49 -18.12 18.22
C PHE A 627 -32.12 -16.78 17.83
N GLU A 628 -33.34 -16.53 18.29
CA GLU A 628 -33.96 -15.21 18.25
C GLU A 628 -33.22 -14.24 19.18
N ILE A 629 -32.57 -13.21 18.64
CA ILE A 629 -31.80 -12.23 19.45
C ILE A 629 -32.68 -11.55 20.50
N LYS A 630 -33.96 -11.28 20.19
CA LYS A 630 -34.94 -10.72 21.15
C LYS A 630 -35.24 -11.65 22.34
N LYS A 631 -34.97 -12.96 22.24
CA LYS A 631 -35.18 -13.99 23.27
C LYS A 631 -33.87 -14.70 23.64
N ALA A 632 -32.71 -14.06 23.44
CA ALA A 632 -31.41 -14.64 23.75
C ALA A 632 -31.30 -15.08 25.23
N ASP A 633 -31.97 -14.37 26.15
CA ASP A 633 -32.14 -14.73 27.56
C ASP A 633 -32.73 -16.14 27.80
N LYS A 634 -33.52 -16.66 26.85
CA LYS A 634 -34.17 -17.98 26.90
C LYS A 634 -33.39 -19.07 26.16
N THR A 635 -32.27 -18.72 25.54
CA THR A 635 -31.41 -19.65 24.80
C THR A 635 -30.40 -20.30 25.75
N ASN A 636 -30.00 -21.53 25.45
CA ASN A 636 -28.97 -22.25 26.21
C ASN A 636 -27.65 -21.45 26.23
N GLU A 637 -27.02 -21.36 27.40
CA GLU A 637 -25.80 -20.57 27.62
C GLU A 637 -24.64 -20.95 26.71
N SER A 638 -24.43 -22.24 26.42
CA SER A 638 -23.36 -22.69 25.52
C SER A 638 -23.53 -22.16 24.10
N VAL A 639 -24.76 -22.17 23.57
CA VAL A 639 -25.08 -21.61 22.24
C VAL A 639 -24.94 -20.08 22.25
N ARG A 640 -25.31 -19.41 23.35
CA ARG A 640 -25.08 -17.96 23.50
C ARG A 640 -23.60 -17.59 23.58
N MET A 641 -22.76 -18.47 24.12
CA MET A 641 -21.31 -18.29 24.21
C MET A 641 -20.61 -18.57 22.87
N GLU A 642 -21.08 -19.57 22.11
CA GLU A 642 -20.65 -19.83 20.73
C GLU A 642 -20.95 -18.63 19.82
N TYR A 643 -22.20 -18.14 19.84
CA TYR A 643 -22.65 -16.99 19.04
C TYR A 643 -22.73 -15.71 19.86
N LYS A 644 -21.71 -15.45 20.70
CA LYS A 644 -21.64 -14.31 21.64
C LYS A 644 -21.80 -12.94 20.97
N PHE A 645 -21.40 -12.81 19.70
CA PHE A 645 -21.61 -11.61 18.90
C PHE A 645 -23.10 -11.30 18.64
N LEU A 646 -23.97 -12.32 18.58
CA LEU A 646 -25.42 -12.16 18.51
C LEU A 646 -26.04 -11.90 19.88
N ASP A 647 -25.52 -12.52 20.95
CA ASP A 647 -25.97 -12.20 22.33
C ASP A 647 -25.65 -10.75 22.71
N HIS A 648 -24.49 -10.25 22.31
CA HIS A 648 -24.12 -8.84 22.48
C HIS A 648 -25.06 -7.86 21.72
N ARG A 649 -25.81 -8.34 20.71
CA ARG A 649 -26.87 -7.59 20.01
C ARG A 649 -28.24 -7.66 20.71
N ASN A 650 -28.38 -8.41 21.82
CA ASN A 650 -29.56 -8.40 22.67
C ASN A 650 -29.59 -7.12 23.55
N GLN A 651 -30.75 -6.48 23.64
CA GLN A 651 -30.93 -5.24 24.39
C GLN A 651 -30.66 -5.39 25.90
N SER A 652 -30.99 -6.54 26.51
CA SER A 652 -30.73 -6.78 27.94
C SER A 652 -29.24 -7.00 28.21
N SER A 653 -28.54 -7.76 27.37
CA SER A 653 -27.07 -7.92 27.46
C SER A 653 -26.37 -6.57 27.27
N LYS A 654 -26.72 -5.79 26.24
CA LYS A 654 -26.17 -4.44 26.01
C LYS A 654 -26.46 -3.49 27.17
N LYS A 655 -27.68 -3.50 27.72
CA LYS A 655 -28.06 -2.68 28.90
C LYS A 655 -27.31 -3.11 30.17
N ALA A 656 -27.10 -4.41 30.40
CA ALA A 656 -26.34 -4.91 31.54
C ALA A 656 -24.87 -4.49 31.46
N ILE A 657 -24.24 -4.59 30.28
CA ILE A 657 -22.86 -4.15 30.04
C ILE A 657 -22.72 -2.64 30.25
N ILE A 658 -23.61 -1.82 29.66
CA ILE A 658 -23.59 -0.36 29.81
C ILE A 658 -23.83 0.06 31.27
N ASN A 659 -24.79 -0.56 31.97
CA ASN A 659 -25.04 -0.26 33.38
C ASN A 659 -23.88 -0.69 34.27
N ARG A 660 -23.26 -1.85 34.00
CA ARG A 660 -22.04 -2.30 34.71
C ARG A 660 -20.90 -1.31 34.53
N HIS A 661 -20.66 -0.82 33.31
CA HIS A 661 -19.67 0.23 33.06
C HIS A 661 -19.99 1.50 33.85
N LYS A 662 -21.23 2.01 33.79
CA LYS A 662 -21.64 3.23 34.52
C LYS A 662 -21.49 3.10 36.03
N VAL A 663 -21.86 1.95 36.61
CA VAL A 663 -21.74 1.68 38.05
C VAL A 663 -20.27 1.54 38.45
N ILE A 664 -19.45 0.81 37.69
CA ILE A 664 -18.00 0.70 37.96
C ILE A 664 -17.32 2.06 37.86
N LYS A 665 -17.64 2.87 36.84
CA LYS A 665 -17.08 4.23 36.71
C LYS A 665 -17.48 5.10 37.90
N LEU A 666 -18.77 5.16 38.24
CA LEU A 666 -19.24 5.95 39.39
C LEU A 666 -18.60 5.51 40.71
N ILE A 667 -18.41 4.20 40.92
CA ILE A 667 -17.71 3.68 42.11
C ILE A 667 -16.24 4.12 42.11
N ARG A 668 -15.53 4.04 40.97
CA ARG A 668 -14.14 4.51 40.85
C ARG A 668 -14.04 6.02 41.09
N ASP A 669 -14.85 6.82 40.40
CA ASP A 669 -14.92 8.28 40.57
C ASP A 669 -15.11 8.65 42.05
N MET A 670 -16.05 8.00 42.74
CA MET A 670 -16.32 8.23 44.17
C MET A 670 -15.22 7.73 45.12
N LEU A 671 -14.42 6.75 44.71
CA LEU A 671 -13.30 6.23 45.50
C LEU A 671 -12.06 7.14 45.32
N ASP A 672 -11.77 7.55 44.08
CA ASP A 672 -10.72 8.49 43.73
C ASP A 672 -10.96 9.87 44.42
N ASP A 673 -12.20 10.38 44.39
CA ASP A 673 -12.65 11.58 45.13
C ASP A 673 -12.43 11.47 46.65
N GLN A 674 -12.30 10.26 47.19
CA GLN A 674 -12.04 9.99 48.60
C GLN A 674 -10.59 9.53 48.88
N ASN A 675 -9.70 9.62 47.88
CA ASN A 675 -8.30 9.19 47.93
C ASN A 675 -8.12 7.70 48.28
N PHE A 676 -9.12 6.86 47.96
CA PHE A 676 -8.93 5.41 47.93
C PHE A 676 -8.05 5.04 46.74
N ILE A 677 -7.37 3.90 46.85
CA ILE A 677 -6.52 3.36 45.79
C ILE A 677 -7.14 2.04 45.34
N GLU A 678 -7.39 1.87 44.04
CA GLU A 678 -7.80 0.57 43.48
C GLU A 678 -6.61 -0.39 43.46
N VAL A 679 -6.42 -1.11 44.57
CA VAL A 679 -5.36 -2.10 44.72
C VAL A 679 -5.80 -3.43 44.10
N GLU A 680 -5.36 -3.72 42.88
CA GLU A 680 -5.21 -5.13 42.46
C GLU A 680 -4.13 -5.77 43.34
N THR A 681 -4.55 -6.50 44.38
CA THR A 681 -3.61 -7.20 45.28
C THR A 681 -2.75 -8.16 44.46
N PRO A 682 -1.41 -7.99 44.41
CA PRO A 682 -0.56 -8.81 43.57
C PRO A 682 -0.58 -10.26 44.05
N ILE A 683 -0.92 -11.17 43.14
CA ILE A 683 -0.79 -12.60 43.38
C ILE A 683 0.70 -12.94 43.29
N LEU A 684 1.29 -13.34 44.41
CA LEU A 684 2.69 -13.79 44.47
C LEU A 684 2.79 -15.26 44.02
N SER A 685 2.72 -15.50 42.71
CA SER A 685 3.22 -16.73 42.10
C SER A 685 4.68 -16.57 41.66
N GLY A 686 5.32 -17.68 41.28
CA GLY A 686 6.58 -17.61 40.54
C GLY A 686 6.25 -17.31 39.07
N GLY A 687 6.95 -16.38 38.45
CA GLY A 687 6.78 -16.12 37.02
C GLY A 687 7.26 -17.29 36.18
N THR A 688 6.52 -17.63 35.13
CA THR A 688 7.02 -18.38 33.98
C THR A 688 7.80 -17.45 33.05
N ASP A 689 8.70 -18.01 32.23
CA ASP A 689 9.64 -17.24 31.40
C ASP A 689 8.95 -16.42 30.26
N GLU A 690 7.65 -16.61 30.05
CA GLU A 690 6.87 -16.07 28.92
C GLU A 690 6.09 -14.78 29.26
N GLY A 691 6.01 -14.38 30.53
CA GLY A 691 5.38 -13.11 30.95
C GLY A 691 3.85 -13.04 30.83
N ALA A 692 3.18 -14.13 30.45
CA ALA A 692 1.72 -14.22 30.44
C ALA A 692 1.13 -14.18 31.87
N ARG A 693 -0.08 -13.62 32.03
CA ARG A 693 -0.76 -13.52 33.33
C ARG A 693 -1.47 -14.84 33.66
N GLU A 694 -0.77 -15.75 34.36
CA GLU A 694 -1.30 -17.06 34.79
C GLU A 694 -2.74 -16.97 35.34
N PHE A 695 -3.69 -17.71 34.75
CA PHE A 695 -5.04 -17.81 35.31
C PHE A 695 -5.06 -18.88 36.42
N ILE A 696 -4.59 -18.48 37.60
CA ILE A 696 -4.47 -19.34 38.78
C ILE A 696 -5.86 -19.60 39.39
N VAL A 697 -6.43 -20.77 39.12
CA VAL A 697 -7.76 -21.16 39.61
C VAL A 697 -7.63 -21.97 40.91
N PRO A 698 -8.34 -21.61 42.00
CA PRO A 698 -8.35 -22.40 43.23
C PRO A 698 -8.94 -23.81 43.00
N SER A 699 -8.23 -24.85 43.44
CA SER A 699 -8.74 -26.21 43.35
C SER A 699 -9.88 -26.44 44.35
N ARG A 700 -11.11 -26.52 43.84
CA ARG A 700 -12.30 -26.88 44.63
C ARG A 700 -12.20 -28.29 45.26
N VAL A 701 -11.35 -29.15 44.71
CA VAL A 701 -11.13 -30.54 45.16
C VAL A 701 -9.95 -30.64 46.13
N HIS A 702 -8.89 -29.84 45.91
CA HIS A 702 -7.67 -29.89 46.71
C HIS A 702 -7.44 -28.57 47.43
N LYS A 703 -8.09 -28.42 48.60
CA LYS A 703 -8.02 -27.23 49.46
C LYS A 703 -6.56 -26.82 49.73
N GLY A 704 -6.22 -25.57 49.41
CA GLY A 704 -4.86 -25.04 49.53
C GLY A 704 -3.96 -25.27 48.31
N LYS A 705 -4.46 -25.91 47.25
CA LYS A 705 -3.81 -25.96 45.93
C LYS A 705 -4.57 -25.14 44.91
N PHE A 706 -3.83 -24.71 43.89
CA PHE A 706 -4.35 -24.05 42.70
C PHE A 706 -3.93 -24.87 41.47
N TYR A 707 -4.53 -24.58 40.32
CA TYR A 707 -4.06 -25.04 39.02
C TYR A 707 -4.02 -23.84 38.08
N THR A 708 -3.01 -23.80 37.22
CA THR A 708 -2.93 -22.88 36.10
C THR A 708 -3.86 -23.37 34.99
N LEU A 709 -4.56 -22.42 34.35
CA LEU A 709 -5.04 -22.61 33.00
C LEU A 709 -4.01 -21.97 32.04
N PRO A 710 -3.68 -22.63 30.91
CA PRO A 710 -3.09 -21.94 29.76
C PRO A 710 -4.11 -20.99 29.13
#